data_AF-A0A8H3AI70-F1
#
_entry.id   AF-A0A8H3AI70-F1
#
_cell.length_a   1.000
_cell.length_b   1.000
_cell.length_c   1.000
_cell.angle_alpha   90.00
_cell.angle_beta   90.00
_cell.angle_gamma   90.00
#
_symmetry.space_group_name_H-M   'P 1'
#
loop_
_entity.id
_entity.type
_entity.pdbx_description
1 polymer ?
#
loop_
_entity_poly.entity_id
_entity_poly.type
_entity_poly.pdbx_seq_one_letter_code
_entity_poly.pdbx_strand_id
1 'polypeptide(L)'
;MHRNNEIVNPTYKPPGPRIIVITGGNGFIGSHVAKYFFDSGHHVRVVDITSTSKHDDIPFYTERHIGDLCDPNFCEVVLRGARIVLHFAAVMGGMGVIHAQNDGIIYRANHTMTQNILSAACRSGVETLFYASSACVYPVSLQKGVESREVSLRESDVYGQSGPRPQHLYGLEKLNSEHLVLQYSDRMNVRIGRFHNVYGPRGSWDDGHEKVPAAFIRKALAAKHLIALGERPKFEIWGDGDQRRSFLYIDDAVRAVVLLIALSPNTTESPPPLNIGSDAPLAIRELAELSLSLAGLKPSDVEFIFKERPVGVESRNSNNELVARVLSWSPQVSHQDGLGRTLRWIESQIDSGIPLDSEERVEHFRSLMSSRVVDLEKENLVKFAILLPITSRPDPESCIRNLALFARSLASTSWRDRNEICSTRFEPYIYLVIDHDDHHLLPSGNVDGRAETVLRAHGFSNIFTIVSHHKKGHVCALWRDASRLAFQHKCDYYVLMGDDIELLDEGWMRVIHDKFKALSLQSDAPHGLGCVSFTDVTFPGMPTFPVIHRVHMEIFDGEVVPEVLINQDGDPYLFQLYRHFGLSTTVPVRLRNSVGGSNGARYEKHHLSNWTFEPLEAGKTKVREWATHHAPSVKQKLSLDVIVPSYRVDLERLERILDLKPSSSCITMFIIIIDNPKSPYIHQLEHLNAHRMDVRIRVNKTNCGASASRNRGLTESSAEWVAFLDDDVDPSPDYLVAAEKYIRGRPDAAGFIGNAFFPVAHNIFTAAVHLAGVTYFWDIANKISEDVPWGVTANLIVRRNIRDDVTFDLIFPKTGGGEDIDYCRKKRGASLAGPGFGPHQMQALCILGGTTVAARIGGFTCGRTATVHSLKSIPNYLGATRLPIVQSSLVSVCLQYFWGRLLATRPFFDLALSLPWLHWA
;
A
#
# COMPACT_ATOMS: atom_id res chain seq x y z
N MET A 1 44.43 -24.63 32.57
CA MET A 1 44.45 -25.81 31.69
C MET A 1 43.18 -25.79 30.85
N HIS A 2 43.28 -25.29 29.63
CA HIS A 2 42.19 -25.29 28.65
C HIS A 2 41.91 -26.72 28.19
N ARG A 3 40.66 -27.18 28.31
CA ARG A 3 40.15 -28.33 27.55
C ARG A 3 38.99 -27.87 26.70
N ASN A 4 39.21 -27.96 25.39
CA ASN A 4 38.21 -27.80 24.34
C ASN A 4 37.09 -28.82 24.54
N ASN A 5 35.85 -28.35 24.64
CA ASN A 5 34.67 -29.17 24.35
C ASN A 5 34.28 -28.89 22.90
N GLU A 6 34.84 -29.66 21.97
CA GLU A 6 34.33 -29.75 20.61
C GLU A 6 32.94 -30.41 20.66
N ILE A 7 31.94 -29.67 20.20
CA ILE A 7 30.60 -30.18 19.92
C ILE A 7 30.74 -31.16 18.76
N VAL A 8 30.50 -32.44 19.02
CA VAL A 8 30.47 -33.48 18.00
C VAL A 8 29.27 -33.21 17.09
N ASN A 9 29.53 -32.62 15.92
CA ASN A 9 28.55 -32.41 14.87
C ASN A 9 28.26 -33.74 14.14
N PRO A 10 27.02 -34.28 14.17
CA PRO A 10 26.64 -35.36 13.28
C PRO A 10 26.49 -34.79 11.86
N THR A 11 27.45 -35.08 10.99
CA THR A 11 27.48 -34.61 9.60
C THR A 11 26.54 -35.45 8.72
N TYR A 12 25.28 -35.05 8.62
CA TYR A 12 24.39 -35.48 7.53
C TYR A 12 24.56 -34.55 6.32
N LYS A 13 25.18 -35.03 5.24
CA LYS A 13 25.23 -34.34 3.94
C LYS A 13 24.34 -35.05 2.91
N PRO A 14 23.20 -34.45 2.49
CA PRO A 14 22.41 -34.98 1.39
C PRO A 14 22.76 -34.36 0.01
N PRO A 15 22.36 -35.00 -1.10
CA PRO A 15 22.62 -34.53 -2.46
C PRO A 15 21.58 -33.48 -2.92
N GLY A 16 22.04 -32.36 -3.48
CA GLY A 16 21.24 -31.23 -4.02
C GLY A 16 20.72 -30.24 -2.95
N PRO A 17 20.45 -28.97 -3.29
CA PRO A 17 19.86 -28.01 -2.34
C PRO A 17 18.43 -28.44 -2.01
N ARG A 18 18.22 -29.00 -0.82
CA ARG A 18 16.91 -29.37 -0.30
C ARG A 18 16.24 -28.15 0.32
N ILE A 19 15.04 -27.79 -0.14
CA ILE A 19 14.25 -26.69 0.44
C ILE A 19 13.61 -27.18 1.74
N ILE A 20 13.91 -26.48 2.83
CA ILE A 20 13.26 -26.65 4.15
C ILE A 20 12.30 -25.48 4.33
N VAL A 21 11.00 -25.77 4.38
CA VAL A 21 9.96 -24.77 4.65
C VAL A 21 9.70 -24.73 6.14
N ILE A 22 9.74 -23.54 6.72
CA ILE A 22 9.48 -23.31 8.14
C ILE A 22 8.33 -22.33 8.26
N THR A 23 7.17 -22.84 8.65
CA THR A 23 5.99 -21.99 8.86
C THR A 23 6.02 -21.45 10.28
N GLY A 24 5.54 -20.22 10.48
CA GLY A 24 5.76 -19.50 11.75
C GLY A 24 7.24 -19.13 11.93
N GLY A 25 7.97 -19.02 10.81
CA GLY A 25 9.41 -18.83 10.79
C GLY A 25 9.84 -17.42 11.17
N ASN A 26 8.95 -16.43 11.20
CA ASN A 26 9.24 -15.12 11.79
C ASN A 26 8.95 -15.08 13.30
N GLY A 27 8.13 -16.02 13.80
CA GLY A 27 7.84 -16.21 15.22
C GLY A 27 9.01 -16.77 16.04
N PHE A 28 8.78 -16.99 17.34
CA PHE A 28 9.86 -17.31 18.29
C PHE A 28 10.60 -18.62 17.97
N ILE A 29 9.96 -19.79 18.08
CA ILE A 29 10.66 -21.08 17.90
C ILE A 29 11.07 -21.27 16.44
N GLY A 30 10.18 -20.93 15.50
CA GLY A 30 10.42 -21.10 14.07
C GLY A 30 11.64 -20.34 13.57
N SER A 31 11.87 -19.10 14.02
CA SER A 31 13.03 -18.30 13.61
C SER A 31 14.36 -18.85 14.13
N HIS A 32 14.39 -19.36 15.37
CA HIS A 32 15.58 -20.04 15.91
C HIS A 32 15.91 -21.34 15.15
N VAL A 33 14.89 -22.11 14.79
CA VAL A 33 15.06 -23.32 13.96
C VAL A 33 15.50 -22.96 12.53
N ALA A 34 14.93 -21.91 11.95
CA ALA A 34 15.33 -21.39 10.65
C ALA A 34 16.79 -20.94 10.63
N LYS A 35 17.21 -20.20 11.66
CA LYS A 35 18.61 -19.80 11.84
C LYS A 35 19.54 -21.00 11.87
N TYR A 36 19.21 -22.04 12.63
CA TYR A 36 20.03 -23.26 12.71
C TYR A 36 20.24 -23.92 11.34
N PHE A 37 19.15 -24.14 10.59
CA PHE A 37 19.23 -24.78 9.27
C PHE A 37 19.91 -23.87 8.23
N PHE A 38 19.70 -22.56 8.32
CA PHE A 38 20.36 -21.58 7.46
C PHE A 38 21.88 -21.58 7.69
N ASP A 39 22.32 -21.53 8.94
CA ASP A 39 23.75 -21.60 9.31
C ASP A 39 24.39 -22.93 8.91
N SER A 40 23.59 -24.00 8.88
CA SER A 40 24.01 -25.32 8.42
C SER A 40 24.08 -25.44 6.88
N GLY A 41 23.82 -24.36 6.16
CA GLY A 41 23.94 -24.28 4.69
C GLY A 41 22.73 -24.81 3.92
N HIS A 42 21.56 -24.97 4.57
CA HIS A 42 20.34 -25.38 3.89
C HIS A 42 19.64 -24.20 3.21
N HIS A 43 18.85 -24.51 2.17
CA HIS A 43 17.94 -23.56 1.55
C HIS A 43 16.68 -23.43 2.42
N VAL A 44 16.60 -22.37 3.21
CA VAL A 44 15.52 -22.17 4.18
C VAL A 44 14.49 -21.21 3.62
N ARG A 45 13.23 -21.68 3.52
CA ARG A 45 12.08 -20.85 3.15
C ARG A 45 11.24 -20.57 4.40
N VAL A 46 11.23 -19.32 4.84
CA VAL A 46 10.39 -18.86 5.95
C VAL A 46 9.02 -18.45 5.43
N VAL A 47 7.97 -18.92 6.10
CA VAL A 47 6.58 -18.58 5.80
C VAL A 47 5.91 -18.07 7.07
N ASP A 48 5.35 -16.87 7.02
CA ASP A 48 4.66 -16.26 8.17
C ASP A 48 3.61 -15.24 7.71
N ILE A 49 2.66 -14.91 8.59
CA ILE A 49 1.70 -13.84 8.33
C ILE A 49 2.30 -12.46 8.63
N THR A 50 3.27 -12.39 9.54
CA THR A 50 3.97 -11.13 9.86
C THR A 50 5.12 -10.91 8.90
N SER A 51 5.35 -9.66 8.49
CA SER A 51 6.50 -9.30 7.62
C SER A 51 7.81 -9.14 8.38
N THR A 52 7.75 -9.02 9.72
CA THR A 52 8.89 -8.76 10.59
C THR A 52 9.16 -9.93 11.54
N SER A 53 10.44 -10.13 11.85
CA SER A 53 10.93 -11.05 12.85
C SER A 53 11.86 -10.34 13.83
N LYS A 54 11.88 -10.81 15.08
CA LYS A 54 12.94 -10.45 16.05
C LYS A 54 14.32 -11.01 15.65
N HIS A 55 14.41 -11.75 14.54
CA HIS A 55 15.66 -12.19 13.90
C HIS A 55 16.08 -11.33 12.70
N ASP A 56 15.35 -10.30 12.30
CA ASP A 56 15.68 -9.51 11.10
C ASP A 56 17.00 -8.73 11.20
N ASP A 57 17.59 -8.65 12.39
CA ASP A 57 18.93 -8.09 12.61
C ASP A 57 20.05 -8.97 12.07
N ILE A 58 19.78 -10.24 11.77
CA ILE A 58 20.76 -11.21 11.24
C ILE A 58 20.16 -12.09 10.13
N PRO A 59 20.96 -12.59 9.17
CA PRO A 59 20.46 -13.55 8.18
C PRO A 59 20.01 -14.87 8.80
N PHE A 60 18.83 -15.37 8.44
CA PHE A 60 18.28 -16.65 8.94
C PHE A 60 17.41 -17.42 7.93
N TYR A 61 17.30 -16.95 6.69
CA TYR A 61 16.54 -17.60 5.62
C TYR A 61 17.14 -17.31 4.24
N THR A 62 16.80 -18.14 3.26
CA THR A 62 17.12 -17.93 1.83
C THR A 62 15.95 -17.28 1.09
N GLU A 63 14.72 -17.65 1.42
CA GLU A 63 13.49 -17.10 0.85
C GLU A 63 12.48 -16.80 1.96
N ARG A 64 11.64 -15.79 1.75
CA ARG A 64 10.58 -15.40 2.69
C ARG A 64 9.27 -15.16 1.96
N HIS A 65 8.20 -15.77 2.44
CA HIS A 65 6.84 -15.58 1.92
C HIS A 65 5.93 -15.07 3.04
N ILE A 66 5.26 -13.94 2.79
CA ILE A 66 4.33 -13.33 3.73
C ILE A 66 2.89 -13.60 3.28
N GLY A 67 2.10 -14.25 4.11
CA GLY A 67 0.71 -14.59 3.80
C GLY A 67 0.01 -15.46 4.84
N ASP A 68 -1.29 -15.65 4.68
CA ASP A 68 -2.12 -16.43 5.61
C ASP A 68 -2.15 -17.92 5.18
N LEU A 69 -1.74 -18.81 6.09
CA LEU A 69 -1.78 -20.25 5.87
C LEU A 69 -3.21 -20.83 5.95
N CYS A 70 -4.20 -20.03 6.35
CA CYS A 70 -5.61 -20.37 6.19
C CYS A 70 -6.05 -20.31 4.72
N ASP A 71 -5.29 -19.65 3.83
CA ASP A 71 -5.51 -19.73 2.38
C ASP A 71 -4.84 -20.99 1.80
N PRO A 72 -5.62 -21.96 1.29
CA PRO A 72 -5.06 -23.15 0.68
C PRO A 72 -4.19 -22.85 -0.55
N ASN A 73 -4.48 -21.81 -1.34
CA ASN A 73 -3.69 -21.48 -2.52
C ASN A 73 -2.30 -20.95 -2.14
N PHE A 74 -2.23 -20.14 -1.08
CA PHE A 74 -0.96 -19.68 -0.53
C PHE A 74 -0.11 -20.87 -0.05
N CYS A 75 -0.71 -21.83 0.67
CA CYS A 75 -0.06 -23.07 1.07
C CYS A 75 0.52 -23.85 -0.13
N GLU A 76 -0.22 -23.98 -1.23
CA GLU A 76 0.28 -24.63 -2.45
C GLU A 76 1.51 -23.91 -3.03
N VAL A 77 1.49 -22.57 -3.07
CA VAL A 77 2.60 -21.77 -3.61
C VAL A 77 3.86 -21.93 -2.76
N VAL A 78 3.74 -21.81 -1.44
CA VAL A 78 4.91 -21.79 -0.54
C VAL A 78 5.53 -23.17 -0.33
N LEU A 79 4.80 -24.25 -0.60
CA LEU A 79 5.32 -25.63 -0.51
C LEU A 79 5.92 -26.15 -1.82
N ARG A 80 5.87 -25.40 -2.93
CA ARG A 80 6.50 -25.82 -4.20
C ARG A 80 7.98 -26.13 -4.03
N GLY A 81 8.36 -27.37 -4.34
CA GLY A 81 9.74 -27.87 -4.26
C GLY A 81 10.23 -28.17 -2.84
N ALA A 82 9.37 -28.09 -1.82
CA ALA A 82 9.71 -28.41 -0.44
C ALA A 82 9.93 -29.92 -0.25
N ARG A 83 11.00 -30.30 0.44
CA ARG A 83 11.19 -31.70 0.90
C ARG A 83 10.90 -31.88 2.38
N ILE A 84 11.15 -30.85 3.18
CA ILE A 84 10.92 -30.86 4.62
C ILE A 84 10.04 -29.66 4.97
N VAL A 85 8.99 -29.91 5.75
CA VAL A 85 8.13 -28.86 6.32
C VAL A 85 8.22 -28.92 7.83
N LEU A 86 8.61 -27.82 8.46
CA LEU A 86 8.59 -27.64 9.91
C LEU A 86 7.44 -26.68 10.26
N HIS A 87 6.31 -27.24 10.69
CA HIS A 87 5.08 -26.49 10.93
C HIS A 87 5.03 -25.95 12.37
N PHE A 88 5.49 -24.71 12.57
CA PHE A 88 5.40 -23.99 13.85
C PHE A 88 4.30 -22.92 13.88
N ALA A 89 3.76 -22.54 12.71
CA ALA A 89 2.70 -21.53 12.62
C ALA A 89 1.48 -21.93 13.46
N ALA A 90 1.10 -21.06 14.39
CA ALA A 90 -0.09 -21.18 15.21
C ALA A 90 -0.43 -19.82 15.81
N VAL A 91 -1.72 -19.54 15.96
CA VAL A 91 -2.22 -18.56 16.93
C VAL A 91 -1.87 -19.09 18.31
N MET A 92 -0.93 -18.43 18.97
CA MET A 92 -0.31 -18.90 20.20
C MET A 92 0.04 -17.73 21.13
N GLY A 93 0.11 -18.01 22.43
CA GLY A 93 0.60 -17.09 23.45
C GLY A 93 0.67 -17.76 24.82
N GLY A 94 0.96 -16.97 25.85
CA GLY A 94 0.74 -17.35 27.24
C GLY A 94 -0.73 -17.39 27.62
N MET A 95 -1.01 -17.42 28.92
CA MET A 95 -2.39 -17.38 29.44
C MET A 95 -3.11 -16.06 29.16
N GLY A 96 -2.38 -15.01 28.74
CA GLY A 96 -2.98 -13.78 28.23
C GLY A 96 -3.75 -13.98 26.92
N VAL A 97 -3.46 -15.03 26.16
CA VAL A 97 -4.10 -15.35 24.87
C VAL A 97 -4.89 -16.65 24.94
N ILE A 98 -4.34 -17.69 25.58
CA ILE A 98 -4.96 -19.02 25.65
C ILE A 98 -5.98 -19.07 26.80
N HIS A 99 -7.20 -18.61 26.53
CA HIS A 99 -8.33 -18.63 27.46
C HIS A 99 -9.68 -18.73 26.70
N ALA A 100 -10.77 -18.92 27.46
CA ALA A 100 -12.08 -19.28 26.92
C ALA A 100 -12.64 -18.31 25.87
N GLN A 101 -12.39 -17.01 25.99
CA GLN A 101 -12.85 -16.01 25.01
C GLN A 101 -12.18 -16.15 23.64
N ASN A 102 -10.94 -16.67 23.58
CA ASN A 102 -10.20 -16.85 22.34
C ASN A 102 -10.27 -18.28 21.78
N ASP A 103 -10.83 -19.23 22.55
CA ASP A 103 -10.81 -20.67 22.25
C ASP A 103 -11.34 -20.98 20.83
N GLY A 104 -12.41 -20.31 20.40
CA GLY A 104 -13.01 -20.49 19.08
C GLY A 104 -12.11 -20.06 17.92
N ILE A 105 -11.47 -18.88 18.03
CA ILE A 105 -10.52 -18.41 17.01
C ILE A 105 -9.29 -19.31 16.96
N ILE A 106 -8.72 -19.63 18.13
CA ILE A 106 -7.47 -20.41 18.22
C ILE A 106 -7.67 -21.79 17.60
N TYR A 107 -8.73 -22.50 18.00
CA TYR A 107 -9.03 -23.83 17.47
C TYR A 107 -9.17 -23.79 15.96
N ARG A 108 -9.98 -22.85 15.47
CA ARG A 108 -10.32 -22.74 14.06
C ARG A 108 -9.10 -22.39 13.20
N ALA A 109 -8.35 -21.35 13.56
CA ALA A 109 -7.20 -20.92 12.78
C ALA A 109 -6.11 -22.00 12.73
N ASN A 110 -5.73 -22.56 13.87
CA ASN A 110 -4.66 -23.56 13.93
C ASN A 110 -5.02 -24.86 13.19
N HIS A 111 -6.28 -25.31 13.33
CA HIS A 111 -6.74 -26.50 12.64
C HIS A 111 -6.76 -26.30 11.12
N THR A 112 -7.30 -25.17 10.64
CA THR A 112 -7.32 -24.84 9.20
C THR A 112 -5.92 -24.75 8.61
N MET A 113 -4.98 -24.07 9.27
CA MET A 113 -3.58 -23.99 8.83
C MET A 113 -2.96 -25.39 8.70
N THR A 114 -3.18 -26.25 9.70
CA THR A 114 -2.64 -27.62 9.70
C THR A 114 -3.22 -28.44 8.55
N GLN A 115 -4.53 -28.37 8.32
CA GLN A 115 -5.21 -29.07 7.22
C GLN A 115 -4.68 -28.63 5.85
N ASN A 116 -4.54 -27.33 5.63
CA ASN A 116 -4.02 -26.77 4.37
C ASN A 116 -2.57 -27.20 4.12
N ILE A 117 -1.71 -27.14 5.14
CA ILE A 117 -0.32 -27.58 5.06
C ILE A 117 -0.23 -29.07 4.72
N LEU A 118 -1.03 -29.93 5.36
CA LEU A 118 -1.03 -31.36 5.07
C LEU A 118 -1.45 -31.66 3.62
N SER A 119 -2.50 -30.99 3.14
CA SER A 119 -2.99 -31.13 1.76
C SER A 119 -1.91 -30.71 0.74
N ALA A 120 -1.32 -29.53 0.93
CA ALA A 120 -0.29 -29.00 0.05
C ALA A 120 1.03 -29.80 0.13
N ALA A 121 1.38 -30.33 1.31
CA ALA A 121 2.56 -31.17 1.51
C ALA A 121 2.46 -32.48 0.73
N CYS A 122 1.29 -33.13 0.73
CA CYS A 122 1.05 -34.32 -0.08
C CYS A 122 1.22 -34.04 -1.57
N ARG A 123 0.62 -32.95 -2.06
CA ARG A 123 0.66 -32.57 -3.48
C ARG A 123 2.07 -32.17 -3.95
N SER A 124 2.84 -31.56 -3.06
CA SER A 124 4.21 -31.10 -3.35
C SER A 124 5.27 -32.19 -3.18
N GLY A 125 4.90 -33.40 -2.72
CA GLY A 125 5.83 -34.50 -2.50
C GLY A 125 6.78 -34.28 -1.32
N VAL A 126 6.30 -33.64 -0.26
CA VAL A 126 7.07 -33.44 0.99
C VAL A 126 7.40 -34.80 1.61
N GLU A 127 8.67 -35.00 1.98
CA GLU A 127 9.17 -36.26 2.52
C GLU A 127 9.08 -36.34 4.04
N THR A 128 9.23 -35.19 4.71
CA THR A 128 9.22 -35.11 6.17
C THR A 128 8.42 -33.90 6.62
N LEU A 129 7.48 -34.11 7.53
CA LEU A 129 6.70 -33.07 8.19
C LEU A 129 6.91 -33.14 9.70
N PHE A 130 7.39 -32.04 10.27
CA PHE A 130 7.41 -31.83 11.71
C PHE A 130 6.23 -30.97 12.14
N TYR A 131 5.54 -31.40 13.19
CA TYR A 131 4.44 -30.68 13.80
C TYR A 131 4.77 -30.25 15.24
N ALA A 132 4.67 -28.95 15.49
CA ALA A 132 4.80 -28.36 16.82
C ALA A 132 3.50 -28.55 17.62
N SER A 133 3.47 -29.61 18.44
CA SER A 133 2.42 -29.86 19.43
C SER A 133 2.75 -29.19 20.77
N SER A 134 1.97 -29.48 21.82
CA SER A 134 2.03 -28.77 23.10
C SER A 134 1.74 -29.68 24.28
N ALA A 135 2.33 -29.38 25.44
CA ALA A 135 1.93 -29.97 26.71
C ALA A 135 0.45 -29.69 27.09
N CYS A 136 -0.24 -28.79 26.39
CA CYS A 136 -1.67 -28.57 26.61
C CYS A 136 -2.57 -29.73 26.14
N VAL A 137 -2.03 -30.73 25.42
CA VAL A 137 -2.80 -31.94 25.02
C VAL A 137 -3.11 -32.87 26.20
N TYR A 138 -2.39 -32.73 27.32
CA TYR A 138 -2.56 -33.62 28.46
C TYR A 138 -3.91 -33.38 29.18
N PRO A 139 -4.54 -34.44 29.73
CA PRO A 139 -5.81 -34.34 30.42
C PRO A 139 -5.75 -33.42 31.64
N VAL A 140 -6.76 -32.56 31.81
CA VAL A 140 -6.83 -31.61 32.93
C VAL A 140 -6.95 -32.32 34.29
N SER A 141 -7.55 -33.51 34.32
CA SER A 141 -7.71 -34.36 35.51
C SER A 141 -6.38 -34.81 36.13
N LEU A 142 -5.32 -34.93 35.32
CA LEU A 142 -3.97 -35.30 35.80
C LEU A 142 -3.20 -34.10 36.33
N GLN A 143 -3.72 -32.88 36.12
CA GLN A 143 -3.04 -31.62 36.37
C GLN A 143 -3.78 -30.73 37.39
N LYS A 144 -4.82 -31.27 38.04
CA LYS A 144 -5.65 -30.60 39.06
C LYS A 144 -5.83 -31.49 40.29
N GLY A 145 -5.88 -30.89 41.48
CA GLY A 145 -6.20 -31.58 42.73
C GLY A 145 -5.14 -32.61 43.15
N VAL A 146 -3.89 -32.45 42.70
CA VAL A 146 -2.83 -33.41 42.96
C VAL A 146 -2.23 -33.12 44.33
N GLU A 147 -2.45 -34.03 45.29
CA GLU A 147 -1.97 -33.89 46.69
C GLU A 147 -0.46 -33.65 46.77
N SER A 148 0.34 -34.31 45.92
CA SER A 148 1.80 -34.13 45.87
C SER A 148 2.25 -32.86 45.13
N ARG A 149 1.35 -32.18 44.39
CA ARG A 149 1.63 -31.06 43.46
C ARG A 149 2.75 -31.29 42.43
N GLU A 150 3.35 -32.48 42.38
CA GLU A 150 4.35 -32.91 41.41
C GLU A 150 3.73 -33.85 40.39
N VAL A 151 3.50 -33.31 39.19
CA VAL A 151 2.83 -34.00 38.08
C VAL A 151 3.85 -34.22 36.97
N SER A 152 4.27 -35.47 36.74
CA SER A 152 5.12 -35.84 35.61
C SER A 152 4.27 -36.51 34.52
N LEU A 153 4.20 -35.89 33.33
CA LEU A 153 3.31 -36.32 32.25
C LEU A 153 4.08 -37.11 31.20
N ARG A 154 3.78 -38.40 31.08
CA ARG A 154 4.27 -39.32 30.04
C ARG A 154 3.37 -39.24 28.82
N GLU A 155 3.92 -39.49 27.64
CA GLU A 155 3.18 -39.32 26.38
C GLU A 155 1.94 -40.21 26.28
N SER A 156 1.98 -41.39 26.93
CA SER A 156 0.85 -42.32 27.07
C SER A 156 -0.31 -41.77 27.91
N ASP A 157 -0.06 -40.82 28.81
CA ASP A 157 -1.06 -40.31 29.75
C ASP A 157 -2.20 -39.56 29.04
N VAL A 158 -1.97 -39.09 27.81
CA VAL A 158 -3.01 -38.49 26.95
C VAL A 158 -4.20 -39.42 26.77
N TYR A 159 -3.95 -40.72 26.62
CA TYR A 159 -4.98 -41.74 26.40
C TYR A 159 -5.21 -42.61 27.64
N GLY A 160 -4.81 -42.13 28.82
CA GLY A 160 -5.00 -42.83 30.09
C GLY A 160 -6.48 -42.93 30.50
N GLN A 161 -6.72 -43.40 31.73
CA GLN A 161 -8.07 -43.75 32.22
C GLN A 161 -9.11 -42.62 32.13
N SER A 162 -8.70 -41.35 32.19
CA SER A 162 -9.61 -40.21 32.10
C SER A 162 -9.94 -39.78 30.66
N GLY A 163 -9.31 -40.42 29.68
CA GLY A 163 -9.38 -40.08 28.27
C GLY A 163 -8.71 -38.74 27.93
N PRO A 164 -8.60 -38.41 26.63
CA PRO A 164 -7.99 -37.18 26.17
C PRO A 164 -8.88 -35.97 26.43
N ARG A 165 -8.85 -35.42 27.65
CA ARG A 165 -9.62 -34.24 28.05
C ARG A 165 -8.74 -33.02 28.35
N PRO A 166 -8.17 -32.35 27.32
CA PRO A 166 -7.47 -31.08 27.49
C PRO A 166 -8.33 -30.00 28.19
N GLN A 167 -7.68 -29.02 28.81
CA GLN A 167 -8.38 -27.94 29.55
C GLN A 167 -9.17 -26.97 28.64
N HIS A 168 -8.61 -26.63 27.48
CA HIS A 168 -9.08 -25.58 26.57
C HIS A 168 -9.04 -26.06 25.12
N LEU A 169 -9.71 -25.33 24.21
CA LEU A 169 -9.76 -25.73 22.81
C LEU A 169 -8.38 -25.69 22.13
N TYR A 170 -7.44 -24.86 22.58
CA TYR A 170 -6.05 -24.93 22.09
C TYR A 170 -5.42 -26.32 22.29
N GLY A 171 -5.58 -26.93 23.47
CA GLY A 171 -5.05 -28.26 23.74
C GLY A 171 -5.76 -29.34 22.94
N LEU A 172 -7.07 -29.21 22.75
CA LEU A 172 -7.87 -30.10 21.91
C LEU A 172 -7.50 -29.98 20.43
N GLU A 173 -7.28 -28.77 19.93
CA GLU A 173 -6.80 -28.52 18.56
C GLU A 173 -5.47 -29.21 18.34
N LYS A 174 -4.49 -28.99 19.21
CA LYS A 174 -3.17 -29.64 19.10
C LYS A 174 -3.30 -31.15 19.06
N LEU A 175 -4.12 -31.73 19.93
CA LEU A 175 -4.34 -33.17 19.97
C LEU A 175 -5.04 -33.69 18.69
N ASN A 176 -6.09 -33.02 18.22
CA ASN A 176 -6.79 -33.39 17.00
C ASN A 176 -5.85 -33.29 15.78
N SER A 177 -5.00 -32.28 15.76
CA SER A 177 -3.97 -32.10 14.74
C SER A 177 -2.87 -33.18 14.84
N GLU A 178 -2.47 -33.64 16.03
CA GLU A 178 -1.59 -34.83 16.16
C GLU A 178 -2.23 -36.05 15.49
N HIS A 179 -3.49 -36.34 15.80
CA HIS A 179 -4.22 -37.45 15.20
C HIS A 179 -4.31 -37.34 13.68
N LEU A 180 -4.65 -36.14 13.19
CA LEU A 180 -4.78 -35.87 11.77
C LEU A 180 -3.45 -36.04 11.05
N VAL A 181 -2.37 -35.42 11.55
CA VAL A 181 -1.03 -35.49 10.95
C VAL A 181 -0.54 -36.94 10.91
N LEU A 182 -0.76 -37.73 11.97
CA LEU A 182 -0.36 -39.14 12.02
C LEU A 182 -1.03 -40.01 10.94
N GLN A 183 -2.24 -39.65 10.46
CA GLN A 183 -2.90 -40.36 9.35
C GLN A 183 -2.14 -40.24 8.02
N TYR A 184 -1.17 -39.34 7.91
CA TYR A 184 -0.33 -39.16 6.73
C TYR A 184 1.02 -39.87 6.81
N SER A 185 1.25 -40.68 7.86
CA SER A 185 2.52 -41.40 8.07
C SER A 185 2.81 -42.45 6.99
N ASP A 186 1.79 -42.87 6.23
CA ASP A 186 1.92 -43.74 5.06
C ASP A 186 2.45 -43.00 3.81
N ARG A 187 2.36 -41.67 3.80
CA ARG A 187 2.73 -40.80 2.66
C ARG A 187 4.00 -39.98 2.91
N MET A 188 4.30 -39.66 4.17
CA MET A 188 5.46 -38.86 4.56
C MET A 188 5.94 -39.20 5.97
N ASN A 189 7.21 -38.91 6.26
CA ASN A 189 7.77 -39.05 7.60
C ASN A 189 7.19 -38.00 8.53
N VAL A 190 6.38 -38.43 9.50
CA VAL A 190 5.79 -37.53 10.50
C VAL A 190 6.68 -37.47 11.73
N ARG A 191 6.91 -36.27 12.26
CA ARG A 191 7.63 -36.01 13.51
C ARG A 191 6.79 -35.05 14.37
N ILE A 192 6.52 -35.41 15.63
CA ILE A 192 5.67 -34.60 16.51
C ILE A 192 6.41 -34.32 17.81
N GLY A 193 6.56 -33.04 18.13
CA GLY A 193 7.15 -32.58 19.40
C GLY A 193 6.12 -31.87 20.28
N ARG A 194 5.89 -32.37 21.49
CA ARG A 194 5.02 -31.75 22.51
C ARG A 194 5.84 -30.79 23.38
N PHE A 195 5.79 -29.50 23.05
CA PHE A 195 6.58 -28.49 23.75
C PHE A 195 6.04 -28.16 25.15
N HIS A 196 6.95 -28.16 26.15
CA HIS A 196 6.67 -27.67 27.50
C HIS A 196 7.30 -26.29 27.71
N ASN A 197 6.46 -25.26 27.62
CA ASN A 197 6.74 -23.88 28.03
C ASN A 197 8.13 -23.34 27.60
N VAL A 198 8.43 -23.44 26.30
CA VAL A 198 9.70 -22.95 25.75
C VAL A 198 9.84 -21.43 25.93
N TYR A 199 11.01 -20.99 26.36
CA TYR A 199 11.39 -19.58 26.59
C TYR A 199 12.84 -19.29 26.17
N GLY A 200 13.17 -18.00 25.97
CA GLY A 200 14.50 -17.59 25.53
C GLY A 200 14.51 -16.20 24.89
N PRO A 201 15.69 -15.69 24.48
CA PRO A 201 15.83 -14.48 23.69
C PRO A 201 14.95 -14.51 22.43
N ARG A 202 14.39 -13.37 22.04
CA ARG A 202 13.54 -13.19 20.83
C ARG A 202 12.13 -13.78 20.94
N GLY A 203 11.73 -14.25 22.12
CA GLY A 203 10.33 -14.53 22.43
C GLY A 203 9.51 -13.26 22.68
N SER A 204 8.18 -13.31 22.49
CA SER A 204 7.27 -12.24 22.91
C SER A 204 7.47 -11.93 24.39
N TRP A 205 7.57 -10.63 24.71
CA TRP A 205 7.89 -10.17 26.06
C TRP A 205 7.02 -9.01 26.56
N ASP A 206 6.32 -8.24 25.73
CA ASP A 206 5.56 -7.03 26.12
C ASP A 206 4.22 -6.81 25.39
N ASP A 207 3.75 -7.78 24.60
CA ASP A 207 2.61 -7.65 23.69
C ASP A 207 1.32 -8.33 24.20
N GLY A 208 1.33 -8.97 25.37
CA GLY A 208 0.23 -9.79 25.90
C GLY A 208 0.27 -11.26 25.46
N HIS A 209 1.08 -11.60 24.45
CA HIS A 209 1.33 -12.98 24.03
C HIS A 209 2.45 -13.63 24.84
N GLU A 210 3.18 -12.87 25.67
CA GLU A 210 4.32 -13.37 26.41
C GLU A 210 3.95 -14.52 27.36
N LYS A 211 4.92 -15.40 27.59
CA LYS A 211 4.83 -16.42 28.65
C LYS A 211 5.48 -15.92 29.93
N VAL A 212 5.16 -16.57 31.04
CA VAL A 212 5.56 -16.11 32.38
C VAL A 212 7.07 -15.88 32.58
N PRO A 213 8.02 -16.64 31.96
CA PRO A 213 9.44 -16.31 32.10
C PRO A 213 9.81 -14.92 31.55
N ALA A 214 9.29 -14.57 30.38
CA ALA A 214 9.56 -13.27 29.76
C ALA A 214 8.83 -12.14 30.52
N ALA A 215 7.58 -12.38 30.94
CA ALA A 215 6.81 -11.43 31.74
C ALA A 215 7.52 -11.07 33.05
N PHE A 216 8.05 -12.06 33.78
CA PHE A 216 8.71 -11.83 35.06
C PHE A 216 10.09 -11.18 34.93
N ILE A 217 10.86 -11.55 33.90
CA ILE A 217 12.10 -10.83 33.58
C ILE A 217 11.82 -9.37 33.25
N ARG A 218 10.83 -9.09 32.39
CA ARG A 218 10.39 -7.73 32.06
C ARG A 218 10.02 -6.95 33.33
N LYS A 219 9.17 -7.54 34.18
CA LYS A 219 8.73 -6.92 35.44
C LYS A 219 9.89 -6.69 36.41
N ALA A 220 10.85 -7.60 36.48
CA ALA A 220 12.03 -7.45 37.35
C ALA A 220 12.96 -6.32 36.89
N LEU A 221 13.20 -6.21 35.58
CA LEU A 221 13.96 -5.11 34.99
C LEU A 221 13.24 -3.76 35.18
N ALA A 222 11.93 -3.70 34.91
CA ALA A 222 11.14 -2.50 35.15
C ALA A 222 11.15 -2.09 36.63
N ALA A 223 11.06 -3.06 37.56
CA ALA A 223 11.17 -2.81 38.99
C ALA A 223 12.53 -2.19 39.38
N LYS A 224 13.63 -2.68 38.80
CA LYS A 224 14.98 -2.13 39.00
C LYS A 224 15.05 -0.65 38.62
N HIS A 225 14.47 -0.28 37.47
CA HIS A 225 14.41 1.12 37.04
C HIS A 225 13.50 1.98 37.92
N LEU A 226 12.32 1.48 38.30
CA LEU A 226 11.39 2.19 39.18
C LEU A 226 12.01 2.46 40.57
N ILE A 227 12.70 1.49 41.15
CA ILE A 227 13.41 1.67 42.44
C ILE A 227 14.47 2.76 42.32
N ALA A 228 15.24 2.78 41.22
CA ALA A 228 16.23 3.82 40.97
C ALA A 228 15.60 5.22 40.83
N LEU A 229 14.32 5.29 40.46
CA LEU A 229 13.52 6.53 40.38
C LEU A 229 12.77 6.86 41.69
N GLY A 230 13.01 6.11 42.77
CA GLY A 230 12.40 6.35 44.09
C GLY A 230 10.99 5.77 44.25
N GLU A 231 10.54 4.93 43.33
CA GLU A 231 9.22 4.27 43.37
C GLU A 231 9.26 2.92 44.09
N ARG A 232 8.13 2.49 44.64
CA ARG A 232 7.94 1.13 45.17
C ARG A 232 7.21 0.27 44.14
N PRO A 233 7.88 -0.66 43.43
CA PRO A 233 7.26 -1.39 42.34
C PRO A 233 6.26 -2.44 42.84
N LYS A 234 5.14 -2.57 42.12
CA LYS A 234 4.14 -3.60 42.33
C LYS A 234 4.36 -4.75 41.35
N PHE A 235 4.85 -5.88 41.83
CA PHE A 235 5.16 -7.04 41.00
C PHE A 235 3.94 -7.95 40.89
N GLU A 236 3.24 -7.87 39.76
CA GLU A 236 2.00 -8.62 39.53
C GLU A 236 2.24 -10.10 39.23
N ILE A 237 1.54 -10.98 39.97
CA ILE A 237 1.47 -12.43 39.76
C ILE A 237 0.00 -12.83 39.55
N TRP A 238 -0.26 -13.68 38.56
CA TRP A 238 -1.60 -14.22 38.33
C TRP A 238 -1.78 -15.53 39.13
N GLY A 239 -2.86 -15.64 39.89
CA GLY A 239 -3.06 -16.72 40.85
C GLY A 239 -2.35 -16.48 42.18
N ASP A 240 -2.15 -17.55 42.96
CA ASP A 240 -1.48 -17.55 44.27
C ASP A 240 0.05 -17.71 44.18
N GLY A 241 0.56 -18.12 43.02
CA GLY A 241 1.99 -18.34 42.75
C GLY A 241 2.47 -19.78 43.01
N ASP A 242 1.60 -20.65 43.53
CA ASP A 242 1.92 -22.04 43.89
C ASP A 242 1.84 -23.00 42.69
N GLN A 243 1.23 -22.56 41.60
CA GLN A 243 1.15 -23.34 40.38
C GLN A 243 2.56 -23.66 39.85
N ARG A 244 2.79 -24.91 39.42
CA ARG A 244 4.13 -25.38 39.00
C ARG A 244 4.17 -25.71 37.51
N ARG A 245 5.28 -25.38 36.85
CA ARG A 245 5.50 -25.61 35.42
C ARG A 245 6.96 -25.98 35.17
N SER A 246 7.21 -26.81 34.16
CA SER A 246 8.53 -26.91 33.55
C SER A 246 8.73 -25.84 32.47
N PHE A 247 9.96 -25.35 32.35
CA PHE A 247 10.36 -24.34 31.38
C PHE A 247 11.59 -24.82 30.61
N LEU A 248 11.48 -24.93 29.29
CA LEU A 248 12.59 -25.38 28.45
C LEU A 248 13.26 -24.20 27.75
N TYR A 249 14.58 -24.12 27.84
CA TYR A 249 15.32 -23.09 27.12
C TYR A 249 15.32 -23.35 25.60
N ILE A 250 15.28 -22.27 24.80
CA ILE A 250 15.12 -22.33 23.35
C ILE A 250 16.17 -23.17 22.63
N ASP A 251 17.44 -23.09 23.02
CA ASP A 251 18.52 -23.87 22.38
C ASP A 251 18.28 -25.38 22.53
N ASP A 252 17.78 -25.81 23.70
CA ASP A 252 17.47 -27.21 23.96
C ASP A 252 16.27 -27.68 23.13
N ALA A 253 15.26 -26.81 22.96
CA ALA A 253 14.11 -27.07 22.10
C ALA A 253 14.51 -27.22 20.62
N VAL A 254 15.36 -26.31 20.11
CA VAL A 254 15.89 -26.38 18.73
C VAL A 254 16.67 -27.68 18.53
N ARG A 255 17.53 -28.03 19.49
CA ARG A 255 18.35 -29.26 19.44
C ARG A 255 17.48 -30.53 19.39
N ALA A 256 16.37 -30.57 20.14
CA ALA A 256 15.41 -31.67 20.05
C ALA A 256 14.74 -31.77 18.66
N VAL A 257 14.33 -30.63 18.09
CA VAL A 257 13.74 -30.58 16.73
C VAL A 257 14.72 -31.11 15.69
N VAL A 258 15.97 -30.65 15.74
CA VAL A 258 17.01 -31.09 14.80
C VAL A 258 17.23 -32.60 14.88
N LEU A 259 17.30 -33.16 16.09
CA LEU A 259 17.44 -34.60 16.29
C LEU A 259 16.23 -35.39 15.77
N LEU A 260 15.01 -34.87 15.96
CA LEU A 260 13.79 -35.47 15.39
C LEU A 260 13.81 -35.52 13.87
N ILE A 261 14.28 -34.45 13.23
CA ILE A 261 14.41 -34.37 11.76
C ILE A 261 15.52 -35.29 11.24
N ALA A 262 16.59 -35.48 12.01
CA ALA A 262 17.70 -36.35 11.65
C ALA A 262 17.41 -37.85 11.79
N LEU A 263 16.27 -38.24 12.39
CA LEU A 263 15.87 -39.64 12.48
C LEU A 263 15.71 -40.27 11.08
N SER A 264 16.40 -41.39 10.86
CA SER A 264 16.39 -42.12 9.59
C SER A 264 14.96 -42.47 9.14
N PRO A 265 14.62 -42.29 7.85
CA PRO A 265 13.30 -42.63 7.31
C PRO A 265 13.05 -44.16 7.21
N ASN A 266 14.06 -45.00 7.48
CA ASN A 266 13.98 -46.46 7.30
C ASN A 266 13.40 -47.22 8.51
N THR A 267 12.77 -46.56 9.48
CA THR A 267 11.95 -47.25 10.48
C THR A 267 10.57 -47.51 9.88
N THR A 268 10.05 -48.74 10.01
CA THR A 268 8.74 -49.13 9.47
C THR A 268 7.56 -48.33 10.06
N GLU A 269 7.79 -47.53 11.10
CA GLU A 269 6.80 -46.66 11.74
C GLU A 269 7.41 -45.28 12.07
N SER A 270 6.60 -44.22 11.94
CA SER A 270 6.93 -42.89 12.48
C SER A 270 7.03 -42.97 14.02
N PRO A 271 7.98 -42.26 14.65
CA PRO A 271 8.05 -42.24 16.11
C PRO A 271 6.75 -41.64 16.68
N PRO A 272 6.30 -42.10 17.86
CA PRO A 272 5.17 -41.48 18.53
C PRO A 272 5.47 -40.01 18.87
N PRO A 273 4.45 -39.18 19.16
CA PRO A 273 4.66 -37.85 19.73
C PRO A 273 5.60 -37.91 20.93
N LEU A 274 6.61 -37.03 20.97
CA LEU A 274 7.61 -36.98 22.04
C LEU A 274 7.48 -35.69 22.85
N ASN A 275 7.64 -35.80 24.17
CA ASN A 275 7.82 -34.64 25.02
C ASN A 275 9.12 -33.90 24.69
N ILE A 276 9.02 -32.58 24.53
CA ILE A 276 10.17 -31.67 24.42
C ILE A 276 10.03 -30.65 25.55
N GLY A 277 10.60 -30.97 26.71
CA GLY A 277 10.42 -30.21 27.93
C GLY A 277 11.53 -30.39 28.96
N SER A 278 11.61 -29.46 29.90
CA SER A 278 12.38 -29.65 31.13
C SER A 278 11.64 -30.61 32.05
N ASP A 279 12.37 -31.45 32.78
CA ASP A 279 11.88 -32.33 33.85
C ASP A 279 12.08 -31.71 35.24
N ALA A 280 12.56 -30.46 35.32
CA ALA A 280 12.67 -29.67 36.53
C ALA A 280 11.50 -28.66 36.59
N PRO A 281 10.44 -28.89 37.38
CA PRO A 281 9.36 -27.93 37.52
C PRO A 281 9.74 -26.84 38.53
N LEU A 282 9.31 -25.60 38.27
CA LEU A 282 9.38 -24.48 39.22
C LEU A 282 7.97 -24.00 39.55
N ALA A 283 7.75 -23.63 40.80
CA ALA A 283 6.60 -22.82 41.18
C ALA A 283 6.73 -21.42 40.56
N ILE A 284 5.59 -20.80 40.26
CA ILE A 284 5.58 -19.44 39.70
C ILE A 284 6.21 -18.43 40.67
N ARG A 285 6.02 -18.61 41.99
CA ARG A 285 6.71 -17.79 43.00
C ARG A 285 8.23 -17.94 42.93
N GLU A 286 8.74 -19.16 42.83
CA GLU A 286 10.18 -19.43 42.70
C GLU A 286 10.76 -18.78 41.42
N LEU A 287 10.00 -18.80 40.32
CA LEU A 287 10.38 -18.13 39.07
C LEU A 287 10.42 -16.60 39.23
N ALA A 288 9.48 -16.01 39.97
CA ALA A 288 9.47 -14.57 40.25
C ALA A 288 10.68 -14.16 41.08
N GLU A 289 10.99 -14.91 42.13
CA GLU A 289 12.15 -14.69 43.00
C GLU A 289 13.47 -14.82 42.22
N LEU A 290 13.59 -15.85 41.37
CA LEU A 290 14.74 -16.02 40.49
C LEU A 290 14.89 -14.86 39.50
N SER A 291 13.78 -14.37 38.94
CA SER A 291 13.79 -13.24 38.01
C SER A 291 14.25 -11.94 38.69
N LEU A 292 13.78 -11.68 39.91
CA LEU A 292 14.24 -10.54 40.74
C LEU A 292 15.73 -10.66 41.07
N SER A 293 16.16 -11.84 41.50
CA SER A 293 17.56 -12.11 41.84
C SER A 293 18.49 -11.87 40.65
N LEU A 294 18.11 -12.32 39.45
CA LEU A 294 18.87 -12.10 38.21
C LEU A 294 18.93 -10.60 37.82
N ALA A 295 17.91 -9.82 38.17
CA ALA A 295 17.91 -8.36 38.00
C ALA A 295 18.67 -7.61 39.11
N GLY A 296 19.24 -8.32 40.09
CA GLY A 296 19.95 -7.74 41.23
C GLY A 296 19.04 -7.25 42.36
N LEU A 297 17.78 -7.69 42.38
CA LEU A 297 16.77 -7.31 43.37
C LEU A 297 16.49 -8.47 44.35
N LYS A 298 15.95 -8.12 45.52
CA LYS A 298 15.42 -9.06 46.51
C LYS A 298 13.87 -9.02 46.49
N PRO A 299 13.19 -10.09 46.91
CA PRO A 299 11.73 -10.09 47.06
C PRO A 299 11.20 -8.96 47.96
N SER A 300 11.99 -8.51 48.94
CA SER A 300 11.65 -7.38 49.82
C SER A 300 11.59 -6.02 49.12
N ASP A 301 12.21 -5.89 47.94
CA ASP A 301 12.33 -4.62 47.22
C ASP A 301 11.06 -4.28 46.42
N VAL A 302 10.15 -5.24 46.28
CA VAL A 302 8.89 -5.10 45.55
C VAL A 302 7.69 -5.49 46.41
N GLU A 303 6.51 -5.03 46.04
CA GLU A 303 5.24 -5.51 46.60
C GLU A 303 4.63 -6.54 45.65
N PHE A 304 4.54 -7.82 46.07
CA PHE A 304 3.84 -8.82 45.27
C PHE A 304 2.33 -8.58 45.29
N ILE A 305 1.74 -8.44 44.09
CA ILE A 305 0.29 -8.27 43.91
C ILE A 305 -0.26 -9.51 43.21
N PHE A 306 -1.10 -10.26 43.91
CA PHE A 306 -1.77 -11.44 43.37
C PHE A 306 -3.11 -11.04 42.74
N LYS A 307 -3.34 -11.42 41.48
CA LYS A 307 -4.58 -11.12 40.76
C LYS A 307 -5.28 -12.39 40.28
N GLU A 308 -6.60 -12.39 40.38
CA GLU A 308 -7.45 -13.40 39.75
C GLU A 308 -7.49 -13.16 38.24
N ARG A 309 -6.82 -14.05 37.51
CA ARG A 309 -6.68 -14.04 36.04
C ARG A 309 -6.55 -15.49 35.55
N PRO A 310 -6.59 -15.76 34.23
CA PRO A 310 -6.37 -17.11 33.72
C PRO A 310 -4.99 -17.65 34.12
N VAL A 311 -4.94 -18.71 34.94
CA VAL A 311 -3.68 -19.34 35.42
C VAL A 311 -3.38 -20.68 34.75
N GLY A 312 -4.33 -21.25 34.02
CA GLY A 312 -4.22 -22.56 33.38
C GLY A 312 -4.47 -23.69 34.39
N VAL A 313 -3.67 -24.76 34.31
CA VAL A 313 -3.74 -25.91 35.23
C VAL A 313 -3.01 -25.64 36.56
N GLU A 314 -3.07 -26.54 37.53
CA GLU A 314 -2.32 -26.35 38.78
C GLU A 314 -0.85 -26.73 38.61
N SER A 315 -0.57 -27.92 38.06
CA SER A 315 0.81 -28.41 37.91
C SER A 315 1.00 -29.20 36.63
N ARG A 316 2.19 -29.08 36.01
CA ARG A 316 2.66 -29.97 34.93
C ARG A 316 4.19 -29.97 34.83
N ASN A 317 4.75 -31.15 34.58
CA ASN A 317 6.17 -31.38 34.32
C ASN A 317 6.32 -32.38 33.17
N SER A 318 7.44 -32.31 32.45
CA SER A 318 7.75 -33.26 31.37
C SER A 318 8.27 -34.56 31.96
N ASN A 319 7.76 -35.72 31.49
CA ASN A 319 8.50 -36.96 31.63
C ASN A 319 9.37 -37.15 30.38
N ASN A 320 10.69 -37.25 30.58
CA ASN A 320 11.67 -37.29 29.50
C ASN A 320 12.21 -38.71 29.18
N GLU A 321 11.66 -39.77 29.79
CA GLU A 321 12.16 -41.14 29.59
C GLU A 321 12.07 -41.57 28.11
N LEU A 322 10.96 -41.28 27.43
CA LEU A 322 10.76 -41.67 26.05
C LEU A 322 11.65 -40.87 25.08
N VAL A 323 11.70 -39.55 25.22
CA VAL A 323 12.56 -38.70 24.37
C VAL A 323 14.05 -39.01 24.55
N ALA A 324 14.50 -39.30 25.77
CA ALA A 324 15.87 -39.72 26.04
C ALA A 324 16.19 -41.06 25.37
N ARG A 325 15.28 -42.03 25.43
CA ARG A 325 15.44 -43.33 24.76
C ARG A 325 15.46 -43.22 23.24
N VAL A 326 14.60 -42.38 22.65
CA VAL A 326 14.45 -42.27 21.19
C VAL A 326 15.55 -41.39 20.57
N LEU A 327 15.91 -40.28 21.21
CA LEU A 327 16.81 -39.27 20.63
C LEU A 327 18.16 -39.18 21.31
N SER A 328 18.39 -39.88 22.43
CA SER A 328 19.54 -39.63 23.32
C SER A 328 19.64 -38.16 23.72
N TRP A 329 18.49 -37.51 23.95
CA TRP A 329 18.37 -36.09 24.25
C TRP A 329 17.88 -35.86 25.67
N SER A 330 18.47 -34.87 26.34
CA SER A 330 17.96 -34.26 27.56
C SER A 330 18.23 -32.74 27.54
N PRO A 331 17.46 -31.93 28.31
CA PRO A 331 17.77 -30.52 28.53
C PRO A 331 19.18 -30.36 29.11
N GLN A 332 19.91 -29.33 28.68
CA GLN A 332 21.30 -29.07 29.11
C GLN A 332 21.44 -27.70 29.78
N VAL A 333 20.51 -26.78 29.53
CA VAL A 333 20.57 -25.42 30.06
C VAL A 333 19.77 -25.31 31.35
N SER A 334 20.43 -24.87 32.43
CA SER A 334 19.78 -24.62 33.71
C SER A 334 18.80 -23.44 33.62
N HIS A 335 17.79 -23.38 34.50
CA HIS A 335 16.88 -22.23 34.55
C HIS A 335 17.63 -20.92 34.79
N GLN A 336 18.65 -20.93 35.67
CA GLN A 336 19.46 -19.76 35.99
C GLN A 336 20.20 -19.23 34.75
N ASP A 337 20.84 -20.12 33.97
CA ASP A 337 21.56 -19.73 32.75
C ASP A 337 20.60 -19.25 31.67
N GLY A 338 19.51 -20.00 31.43
CA GLY A 338 18.54 -19.68 30.38
C GLY A 338 17.80 -18.38 30.66
N LEU A 339 17.38 -18.14 31.91
CA LEU A 339 16.74 -16.89 32.32
C LEU A 339 17.73 -15.73 32.30
N GLY A 340 18.98 -15.92 32.73
CA GLY A 340 20.01 -14.89 32.65
C GLY A 340 20.32 -14.45 31.21
N ARG A 341 20.34 -15.38 30.25
CA ARG A 341 20.47 -15.05 28.81
C ARG A 341 19.24 -14.29 28.29
N THR A 342 18.05 -14.71 28.70
CA THR A 342 16.78 -14.06 28.33
C THR A 342 16.71 -12.64 28.90
N LEU A 343 17.18 -12.44 30.13
CA LEU A 343 17.24 -11.14 30.79
C LEU A 343 18.09 -10.15 30.03
N ARG A 344 19.32 -10.53 29.65
CA ARG A 344 20.20 -9.65 28.86
C ARG A 344 19.56 -9.20 27.55
N TRP A 345 18.83 -10.11 26.89
CA TRP A 345 18.14 -9.75 25.66
C TRP A 345 16.95 -8.80 25.92
N ILE A 346 16.10 -9.06 26.91
CA ILE A 346 14.98 -8.17 27.25
C ILE A 346 15.47 -6.81 27.75
N GLU A 347 16.55 -6.77 28.54
CA GLU A 347 17.18 -5.51 28.99
C GLU A 347 17.60 -4.67 27.78
N SER A 348 18.22 -5.28 26.77
CA SER A 348 18.56 -4.56 25.54
C SER A 348 17.34 -4.05 24.75
N GLN A 349 16.20 -4.75 24.82
CA GLN A 349 14.96 -4.29 24.17
C GLN A 349 14.37 -3.09 24.91
N ILE A 350 14.36 -3.13 26.24
CA ILE A 350 13.90 -2.03 27.09
C ILE A 350 14.79 -0.80 26.85
N ASP A 351 16.12 -0.97 26.89
CA ASP A 351 17.09 0.11 26.71
C ASP A 351 16.94 0.84 25.37
N SER A 352 16.60 0.12 24.30
CA SER A 352 16.35 0.71 22.97
C SER A 352 15.06 1.52 22.87
N GLY A 353 14.14 1.40 23.83
CA GLY A 353 12.82 2.04 23.82
C GLY A 353 12.58 3.08 24.92
N ILE A 354 13.62 3.45 25.69
CA ILE A 354 13.47 4.36 26.84
C ILE A 354 13.15 5.79 26.36
N PRO A 355 12.04 6.40 26.82
CA PRO A 355 11.74 7.81 26.54
C PRO A 355 12.81 8.77 27.08
N LEU A 356 13.01 9.91 26.41
CA LEU A 356 13.96 10.93 26.88
C LEU A 356 13.40 11.72 28.08
N ASP A 357 12.09 11.92 28.13
CA ASP A 357 11.44 12.64 29.22
C ASP A 357 11.38 11.81 30.51
N SER A 358 11.50 12.45 31.68
CA SER A 358 11.53 11.75 32.97
C SER A 358 10.15 11.23 33.43
N GLU A 359 9.07 11.95 33.14
CA GLU A 359 7.72 11.52 33.51
C GLU A 359 7.25 10.38 32.59
N GLU A 360 7.52 10.50 31.29
CA GLU A 360 7.24 9.44 30.32
C GLU A 360 8.01 8.15 30.64
N ARG A 361 9.24 8.26 31.16
CA ARG A 361 10.03 7.09 31.61
C ARG A 361 9.37 6.34 32.75
N VAL A 362 8.89 7.05 33.77
CA VAL A 362 8.21 6.42 34.91
C VAL A 362 6.96 5.68 34.43
N GLU A 363 6.15 6.33 33.58
CA GLU A 363 4.92 5.71 33.07
C GLU A 363 5.21 4.52 32.15
N HIS A 364 6.26 4.60 31.33
CA HIS A 364 6.74 3.49 30.52
C HIS A 364 7.09 2.28 31.40
N PHE A 365 7.93 2.45 32.43
CA PHE A 365 8.28 1.33 33.32
C PHE A 365 7.08 0.81 34.13
N ARG A 366 6.15 1.67 34.56
CA ARG A 366 4.89 1.23 35.20
C ARG A 366 4.07 0.36 34.26
N SER A 367 3.99 0.69 32.97
CA SER A 367 3.26 -0.12 32.00
C SER A 367 3.82 -1.54 31.89
N LEU A 368 5.16 -1.70 31.95
CA LEU A 368 5.86 -2.98 31.90
C LEU A 368 5.68 -3.85 33.16
N MET A 369 5.20 -3.27 34.28
CA MET A 369 4.94 -4.01 35.54
C MET A 369 3.70 -4.91 35.50
N SER A 370 2.87 -4.81 34.46
CA SER A 370 1.62 -5.57 34.32
C SER A 370 1.59 -6.41 33.05
N SER A 371 0.80 -7.47 33.02
CA SER A 371 0.48 -8.22 31.79
C SER A 371 -0.99 -8.01 31.42
N ARG A 372 -1.31 -8.08 30.13
CA ARG A 372 -2.68 -7.91 29.61
C ARG A 372 -3.29 -9.23 29.16
N VAL A 373 -4.61 -9.33 29.24
CA VAL A 373 -5.40 -10.38 28.59
C VAL A 373 -5.80 -9.84 27.21
N VAL A 374 -5.48 -10.59 26.17
CA VAL A 374 -5.67 -10.26 24.77
C VAL A 374 -7.00 -10.82 24.29
N ASP A 375 -7.75 -10.00 23.57
CA ASP A 375 -8.99 -10.42 22.91
C ASP A 375 -8.72 -10.51 21.41
N LEU A 376 -8.51 -11.74 20.90
CA LEU A 376 -8.14 -11.97 19.51
C LEU A 376 -9.26 -11.59 18.54
N GLU A 377 -10.52 -11.58 18.98
CA GLU A 377 -11.64 -11.09 18.16
C GLU A 377 -11.50 -9.59 17.93
N LYS A 378 -10.96 -8.84 18.90
CA LYS A 378 -10.77 -7.39 18.80
C LYS A 378 -9.44 -6.99 18.18
N GLU A 379 -8.36 -7.73 18.41
CA GLU A 379 -7.05 -7.40 17.82
C GLU A 379 -7.01 -7.63 16.29
N ASN A 380 -7.75 -8.62 15.80
CA ASN A 380 -7.81 -8.93 14.36
C ASN A 380 -9.00 -8.27 13.64
N LEU A 381 -9.70 -7.37 14.31
CA LEU A 381 -10.83 -6.64 13.77
C LEU A 381 -10.35 -5.38 13.05
N VAL A 382 -10.49 -5.37 11.73
CA VAL A 382 -10.29 -4.18 10.91
C VAL A 382 -11.64 -3.47 10.74
N LYS A 383 -11.70 -2.22 11.16
CA LYS A 383 -12.92 -1.40 11.16
C LYS A 383 -12.98 -0.51 9.92
N PHE A 384 -14.03 -0.68 9.13
CA PHE A 384 -14.34 0.18 7.99
C PHE A 384 -15.41 1.20 8.39
N ALA A 385 -15.03 2.47 8.57
CA ALA A 385 -15.96 3.57 8.76
C ALA A 385 -16.65 3.90 7.44
N ILE A 386 -17.95 3.60 7.35
CA ILE A 386 -18.80 4.01 6.24
C ILE A 386 -19.34 5.41 6.56
N LEU A 387 -18.80 6.42 5.89
CA LEU A 387 -19.19 7.81 6.08
C LEU A 387 -20.43 8.07 5.20
N LEU A 388 -21.61 8.02 5.80
CA LEU A 388 -22.88 7.97 5.08
C LEU A 388 -23.74 9.23 5.37
N PRO A 389 -23.53 10.33 4.62
CA PRO A 389 -24.41 11.48 4.65
C PRO A 389 -25.77 11.12 4.04
N ILE A 390 -26.83 11.35 4.80
CA ILE A 390 -28.22 11.21 4.40
C ILE A 390 -28.87 12.59 4.46
N THR A 391 -29.06 13.19 3.29
CA THR A 391 -29.66 14.52 3.15
C THR A 391 -31.04 14.39 2.51
N SER A 392 -32.03 15.13 3.02
CA SER A 392 -33.41 15.13 2.50
C SER A 392 -33.50 15.24 0.99
N ARG A 393 -34.42 14.48 0.40
CA ARG A 393 -34.88 14.62 -0.99
C ARG A 393 -36.28 15.21 -0.99
N PRO A 394 -36.78 15.74 -2.13
CA PRO A 394 -38.16 16.21 -2.23
C PRO A 394 -39.22 15.16 -1.81
N ASP A 395 -38.90 13.87 -1.96
CA ASP A 395 -39.67 12.73 -1.43
C ASP A 395 -38.90 12.05 -0.26
N PRO A 396 -39.32 12.27 1.00
CA PRO A 396 -38.77 11.59 2.19
C PRO A 396 -38.73 10.06 2.09
N GLU A 397 -39.73 9.43 1.49
CA GLU A 397 -39.79 7.97 1.37
C GLU A 397 -38.78 7.42 0.36
N SER A 398 -38.37 8.22 -0.62
CA SER A 398 -37.29 7.86 -1.55
C SER A 398 -35.96 7.68 -0.82
N CYS A 399 -35.69 8.52 0.18
CA CYS A 399 -34.47 8.45 0.98
C CYS A 399 -34.37 7.11 1.73
N ILE A 400 -35.46 6.72 2.41
CA ILE A 400 -35.55 5.45 3.13
C ILE A 400 -35.45 4.24 2.18
N ARG A 401 -36.07 4.30 1.00
CA ARG A 401 -35.94 3.24 -0.01
C ARG A 401 -34.50 3.05 -0.50
N ASN A 402 -33.79 4.15 -0.78
CA ASN A 402 -32.38 4.08 -1.20
C ASN A 402 -31.49 3.55 -0.07
N LEU A 403 -31.68 4.04 1.16
CA LEU A 403 -30.97 3.51 2.32
C LEU A 403 -31.21 2.01 2.53
N ALA A 404 -32.44 1.52 2.31
CA ALA A 404 -32.74 0.09 2.40
C ALA A 404 -32.06 -0.74 1.29
N LEU A 405 -31.96 -0.20 0.07
CA LEU A 405 -31.20 -0.82 -1.02
C LEU A 405 -29.70 -0.85 -0.71
N PHE A 406 -29.15 0.27 -0.24
CA PHE A 406 -27.77 0.37 0.22
C PHE A 406 -27.50 -0.64 1.33
N ALA A 407 -28.31 -0.66 2.39
CA ALA A 407 -28.17 -1.56 3.54
C ALA A 407 -28.19 -3.03 3.12
N ARG A 408 -29.10 -3.39 2.21
CA ARG A 408 -29.19 -4.75 1.65
C ARG A 408 -27.93 -5.12 0.88
N SER A 409 -27.46 -4.24 -0.02
CA SER A 409 -26.27 -4.48 -0.83
C SER A 409 -25.01 -4.55 0.04
N LEU A 410 -24.89 -3.69 1.05
CA LEU A 410 -23.81 -3.71 2.03
C LEU A 410 -23.84 -5.03 2.81
N ALA A 411 -25.01 -5.48 3.26
CA ALA A 411 -25.13 -6.72 4.03
C ALA A 411 -24.74 -7.95 3.21
N SER A 412 -25.22 -8.07 1.96
CA SER A 412 -24.88 -9.20 1.10
C SER A 412 -23.42 -9.20 0.70
N THR A 413 -22.86 -8.04 0.34
CA THR A 413 -21.47 -7.95 -0.14
C THR A 413 -20.42 -8.01 0.96
N SER A 414 -20.77 -7.63 2.20
CA SER A 414 -19.88 -7.73 3.36
C SER A 414 -20.02 -9.04 4.14
N TRP A 415 -21.00 -9.90 3.83
CA TRP A 415 -21.26 -11.11 4.61
C TRP A 415 -20.02 -11.99 4.71
N ARG A 416 -19.35 -12.23 3.59
CA ARG A 416 -18.12 -13.03 3.55
C ARG A 416 -17.00 -12.37 4.36
N ASP A 417 -16.77 -11.08 4.20
CA ASP A 417 -15.73 -10.37 4.96
C ASP A 417 -15.95 -10.38 6.49
N ARG A 418 -17.22 -10.41 6.92
CA ARG A 418 -17.63 -10.43 8.33
C ARG A 418 -17.62 -11.82 8.95
N ASN A 419 -17.87 -12.86 8.14
CA ASN A 419 -18.14 -14.23 8.61
C ASN A 419 -17.13 -15.28 8.12
N GLU A 420 -16.34 -14.99 7.10
CA GLU A 420 -15.36 -15.92 6.56
C GLU A 420 -14.23 -16.20 7.56
N ILE A 421 -13.81 -17.45 7.57
CA ILE A 421 -12.85 -18.00 8.50
C ILE A 421 -11.44 -17.63 8.03
N CYS A 422 -10.98 -16.44 8.39
CA CYS A 422 -9.62 -15.95 8.10
C CYS A 422 -8.96 -15.35 9.35
N SER A 423 -7.66 -15.08 9.29
CA SER A 423 -6.92 -14.39 10.36
C SER A 423 -7.41 -12.96 10.63
N THR A 424 -7.98 -12.30 9.63
CA THR A 424 -8.46 -10.90 9.70
C THR A 424 -9.96 -10.86 9.44
N ARG A 425 -10.69 -10.24 10.37
CA ARG A 425 -12.14 -10.00 10.27
C ARG A 425 -12.38 -8.54 9.98
N PHE A 426 -13.29 -8.25 9.07
CA PHE A 426 -13.66 -6.88 8.73
C PHE A 426 -15.07 -6.59 9.22
N GLU A 427 -15.27 -5.41 9.80
CA GLU A 427 -16.60 -4.99 10.27
C GLU A 427 -16.89 -3.55 9.83
N PRO A 428 -18.06 -3.29 9.22
CA PRO A 428 -18.48 -1.94 8.89
C PRO A 428 -19.02 -1.21 10.13
N TYR A 429 -18.56 0.01 10.31
CA TYR A 429 -19.04 0.98 11.30
C TYR A 429 -19.73 2.10 10.53
N ILE A 430 -21.05 2.24 10.69
CA ILE A 430 -21.84 3.15 9.85
C ILE A 430 -22.02 4.47 10.60
N TYR A 431 -21.48 5.54 10.02
CA TYR A 431 -21.60 6.91 10.53
C TYR A 431 -22.65 7.64 9.69
N LEU A 432 -23.88 7.64 10.21
CA LEU A 432 -25.01 8.33 9.61
C LEU A 432 -24.94 9.81 9.93
N VAL A 433 -24.88 10.67 8.91
CA VAL A 433 -24.95 12.13 9.11
C VAL A 433 -26.25 12.63 8.51
N ILE A 434 -27.14 13.14 9.35
CA ILE A 434 -28.50 13.52 8.99
C ILE A 434 -28.68 15.03 9.23
N ASP A 435 -29.27 15.75 8.27
CA ASP A 435 -29.56 17.18 8.43
C ASP A 435 -30.53 17.41 9.62
N HIS A 436 -30.30 18.44 10.44
CA HIS A 436 -31.07 18.69 11.67
C HIS A 436 -32.57 18.90 11.47
N ASP A 437 -33.00 19.31 10.28
CA ASP A 437 -34.40 19.53 9.92
C ASP A 437 -35.07 18.29 9.31
N ASP A 438 -34.34 17.18 9.17
CA ASP A 438 -34.88 15.87 8.77
C ASP A 438 -35.43 15.07 9.96
N HIS A 439 -36.38 15.67 10.69
CA HIS A 439 -36.98 15.09 11.89
C HIS A 439 -37.58 13.68 11.69
N HIS A 440 -37.96 13.33 10.46
CA HIS A 440 -38.51 12.01 10.13
C HIS A 440 -37.43 10.90 10.06
N LEU A 441 -36.16 11.25 9.87
CA LEU A 441 -35.04 10.30 9.85
C LEU A 441 -34.36 10.21 11.22
N LEU A 442 -34.41 11.29 11.99
CA LEU A 442 -33.75 11.43 13.28
C LEU A 442 -34.43 10.60 14.40
N PRO A 443 -33.66 10.17 15.41
CA PRO A 443 -34.21 9.54 16.61
C PRO A 443 -35.17 10.47 17.38
N SER A 444 -36.15 9.87 18.06
CA SER A 444 -37.10 10.60 18.93
C SER A 444 -37.06 10.03 20.34
N GLY A 445 -36.34 10.71 21.25
CA GLY A 445 -36.13 10.22 22.61
C GLY A 445 -35.26 8.96 22.64
N ASN A 446 -35.74 7.89 23.27
CA ASN A 446 -35.04 6.59 23.34
C ASN A 446 -35.42 5.63 22.19
N VAL A 447 -36.15 6.13 21.17
CA VAL A 447 -36.55 5.34 20.00
C VAL A 447 -35.61 5.66 18.85
N ASP A 448 -35.00 4.60 18.30
CA ASP A 448 -34.14 4.66 17.11
C ASP A 448 -34.80 5.46 15.97
N GLY A 449 -33.99 6.21 15.22
CA GLY A 449 -34.47 6.90 14.03
C GLY A 449 -34.94 5.92 12.94
N ARG A 450 -35.77 6.38 11.99
CA ARG A 450 -36.18 5.53 10.84
C ARG A 450 -34.97 5.03 10.05
N ALA A 451 -33.92 5.85 9.91
CA ALA A 451 -32.69 5.49 9.21
C ALA A 451 -31.92 4.36 9.94
N GLU A 452 -31.77 4.47 11.26
CA GLU A 452 -31.12 3.44 12.08
C GLU A 452 -31.90 2.13 12.05
N THR A 453 -33.23 2.21 12.14
CA THR A 453 -34.12 1.04 12.08
C THR A 453 -33.91 0.24 10.80
N VAL A 454 -33.75 0.92 9.64
CA VAL A 454 -33.47 0.26 8.36
C VAL A 454 -32.14 -0.48 8.38
N LEU A 455 -31.07 0.13 8.90
CA LEU A 455 -29.77 -0.52 9.00
C LEU A 455 -29.78 -1.70 9.98
N ARG A 456 -30.41 -1.55 11.15
CA ARG A 456 -30.54 -2.62 12.14
C ARG A 456 -31.32 -3.81 11.59
N ALA A 457 -32.37 -3.57 10.81
CA ALA A 457 -33.14 -4.62 10.15
C ALA A 457 -32.30 -5.46 9.17
N HIS A 458 -31.16 -4.94 8.70
CA HIS A 458 -30.20 -5.65 7.84
C HIS A 458 -28.96 -6.18 8.60
N GLY A 459 -29.01 -6.21 9.94
CA GLY A 459 -27.99 -6.86 10.76
C GLY A 459 -26.75 -6.01 11.08
N PHE A 460 -26.88 -4.67 11.02
CA PHE A 460 -25.84 -3.75 11.47
C PHE A 460 -26.14 -3.26 12.90
N SER A 461 -25.16 -3.42 13.79
CA SER A 461 -25.26 -2.97 15.19
C SER A 461 -24.44 -1.71 15.48
N ASN A 462 -23.30 -1.55 14.80
CA ASN A 462 -22.36 -0.44 14.92
C ASN A 462 -22.80 0.77 14.10
N ILE A 463 -23.88 1.42 14.52
CA ILE A 463 -24.47 2.59 13.86
C ILE A 463 -24.31 3.80 14.78
N PHE A 464 -23.83 4.91 14.23
CA PHE A 464 -23.62 6.16 14.94
C PHE A 464 -24.28 7.29 14.16
N THR A 465 -25.29 7.93 14.75
CA THR A 465 -26.01 9.03 14.12
C THR A 465 -25.47 10.37 14.60
N ILE A 466 -25.14 11.23 13.64
CA ILE A 466 -24.67 12.61 13.83
C ILE A 466 -25.73 13.53 13.24
N VAL A 467 -26.20 14.48 14.05
CA VAL A 467 -27.13 15.52 13.61
C VAL A 467 -26.32 16.70 13.06
N SER A 468 -26.48 17.01 11.79
CA SER A 468 -25.74 18.09 11.15
C SER A 468 -26.50 19.41 11.15
N HIS A 469 -25.79 20.46 11.55
CA HIS A 469 -26.25 21.85 11.49
C HIS A 469 -25.65 22.62 10.30
N HIS A 470 -24.97 21.93 9.38
CA HIS A 470 -24.47 22.53 8.15
C HIS A 470 -25.61 22.89 7.20
N LYS A 471 -25.34 23.80 6.26
CA LYS A 471 -26.31 24.14 5.21
C LYS A 471 -26.52 22.94 4.30
N LYS A 472 -27.77 22.71 3.86
CA LYS A 472 -28.12 21.61 2.96
C LYS A 472 -27.21 21.58 1.73
N GLY A 473 -26.79 20.37 1.39
CA GLY A 473 -25.91 20.12 0.26
C GLY A 473 -24.43 20.33 0.54
N HIS A 474 -23.97 20.61 1.77
CA HIS A 474 -22.54 20.68 2.14
C HIS A 474 -21.95 19.29 2.48
N VAL A 475 -21.99 18.35 1.52
CA VAL A 475 -21.61 16.93 1.74
C VAL A 475 -20.19 16.75 2.28
N CYS A 476 -19.22 17.55 1.83
CA CYS A 476 -17.85 17.45 2.33
C CYS A 476 -17.75 17.83 3.81
N ALA A 477 -18.60 18.72 4.31
CA ALA A 477 -18.68 19.03 5.74
C ALA A 477 -19.23 17.85 6.54
N LEU A 478 -20.26 17.18 6.02
CA LEU A 478 -20.83 15.97 6.64
C LEU A 478 -19.79 14.85 6.73
N TRP A 479 -19.00 14.64 5.67
CA TRP A 479 -17.90 13.67 5.71
C TRP A 479 -16.84 14.02 6.76
N ARG A 480 -16.49 15.31 6.95
CA ARG A 480 -15.56 15.74 8.00
C ARG A 480 -16.09 15.42 9.40
N ASP A 481 -17.36 15.71 9.67
CA ASP A 481 -17.95 15.41 10.98
C ASP A 481 -17.97 13.90 11.27
N ALA A 482 -18.37 13.10 10.29
CA ALA A 482 -18.33 11.64 10.39
C ALA A 482 -16.90 11.12 10.58
N SER A 483 -15.94 11.63 9.81
CA SER A 483 -14.55 11.15 9.85
C SER A 483 -13.88 11.46 11.20
N ARG A 484 -14.15 12.62 11.81
CA ARG A 484 -13.63 12.97 13.13
C ARG A 484 -14.12 12.00 14.21
N LEU A 485 -15.43 11.70 14.24
CA LEU A 485 -15.98 10.73 15.20
C LEU A 485 -15.44 9.32 14.92
N ALA A 486 -15.35 8.92 13.66
CA ALA A 486 -14.75 7.65 13.26
C ALA A 486 -13.27 7.52 13.67
N PHE A 487 -12.51 8.61 13.60
CA PHE A 487 -11.13 8.68 14.06
C PHE A 487 -10.99 8.49 15.56
N GLN A 488 -11.89 9.07 16.36
CA GLN A 488 -11.96 8.84 17.81
C GLN A 488 -12.31 7.39 18.15
N HIS A 489 -13.20 6.74 17.39
CA HIS A 489 -13.56 5.33 17.56
C HIS A 489 -12.48 4.33 17.09
N LYS A 490 -11.32 4.85 16.65
CA LYS A 490 -10.19 4.07 16.15
C LYS A 490 -10.59 3.17 14.98
N CYS A 491 -11.27 3.74 13.97
CA CYS A 491 -11.47 3.07 12.70
C CYS A 491 -10.18 3.06 11.87
N ASP A 492 -10.00 2.02 11.07
CA ASP A 492 -8.82 1.80 10.24
C ASP A 492 -8.99 2.37 8.84
N TYR A 493 -10.17 2.16 8.24
CA TYR A 493 -10.50 2.62 6.89
C TYR A 493 -11.70 3.58 6.92
N TYR A 494 -11.70 4.54 6.01
CA TYR A 494 -12.77 5.54 5.86
C TYR A 494 -13.25 5.51 4.43
N VAL A 495 -14.52 5.14 4.27
CA VAL A 495 -15.15 4.91 2.98
C VAL A 495 -16.16 6.03 2.76
N LEU A 496 -15.88 6.88 1.78
CA LEU A 496 -16.78 7.97 1.41
C LEU A 496 -17.86 7.42 0.50
N MET A 497 -19.09 7.37 0.99
CA MET A 497 -20.25 6.82 0.26
C MET A 497 -21.45 7.75 0.32
N GLY A 498 -22.42 7.51 -0.56
CA GLY A 498 -23.75 8.08 -0.52
C GLY A 498 -24.80 6.98 -0.35
N ASP A 499 -26.00 7.36 0.09
CA ASP A 499 -27.15 6.46 0.31
C ASP A 499 -27.75 5.86 -0.97
N ASP A 500 -27.33 6.33 -2.16
CA ASP A 500 -27.81 5.90 -3.48
C ASP A 500 -26.91 4.89 -4.19
N ILE A 501 -25.93 4.34 -3.49
CA ILE A 501 -25.00 3.35 -4.02
C ILE A 501 -25.54 1.94 -3.79
N GLU A 502 -25.35 1.08 -4.78
CA GLU A 502 -25.47 -0.37 -4.66
C GLU A 502 -24.09 -1.01 -4.83
N LEU A 503 -23.63 -1.74 -3.81
CA LEU A 503 -22.41 -2.56 -3.89
C LEU A 503 -22.72 -3.87 -4.62
N LEU A 504 -21.91 -4.23 -5.62
CA LEU A 504 -22.21 -5.35 -6.52
C LEU A 504 -21.39 -6.61 -6.27
N ASP A 505 -20.20 -6.48 -5.69
CA ASP A 505 -19.25 -7.59 -5.54
C ASP A 505 -18.98 -7.87 -4.05
N GLU A 506 -18.98 -9.15 -3.68
CA GLU A 506 -18.66 -9.61 -2.32
C GLU A 506 -17.17 -9.48 -1.98
N GLY A 507 -16.83 -9.43 -0.69
CA GLY A 507 -15.44 -9.49 -0.24
C GLY A 507 -14.66 -8.19 -0.41
N TRP A 508 -15.37 -7.07 -0.59
CA TRP A 508 -14.76 -5.81 -0.98
C TRP A 508 -13.85 -5.21 0.09
N MET A 509 -14.14 -5.40 1.39
CA MET A 509 -13.29 -4.86 2.47
C MET A 509 -11.92 -5.54 2.44
N ARG A 510 -11.90 -6.86 2.26
CA ARG A 510 -10.67 -7.62 2.11
C ARG A 510 -9.88 -7.18 0.88
N VAL A 511 -10.54 -7.04 -0.28
CA VAL A 511 -9.87 -6.60 -1.52
C VAL A 511 -9.23 -5.22 -1.34
N ILE A 512 -9.92 -4.28 -0.67
CA ILE A 512 -9.37 -2.95 -0.38
C ILE A 512 -8.18 -3.06 0.57
N HIS A 513 -8.32 -3.80 1.67
CA HIS A 513 -7.25 -4.01 2.65
C HIS A 513 -5.99 -4.62 2.00
N ASP A 514 -6.16 -5.65 1.18
CA ASP A 514 -5.06 -6.28 0.45
C ASP A 514 -4.47 -5.36 -0.62
N LYS A 515 -5.27 -4.47 -1.21
CA LYS A 515 -4.76 -3.46 -2.14
C LYS A 515 -3.86 -2.44 -1.43
N PHE A 516 -4.21 -2.00 -0.23
CA PHE A 516 -3.33 -1.16 0.61
C PHE A 516 -2.05 -1.90 1.01
N LYS A 517 -2.10 -3.21 1.32
CA LYS A 517 -0.89 -4.03 1.51
C LYS A 517 -0.02 -4.08 0.26
N ALA A 518 -0.63 -4.29 -0.91
CA ALA A 518 0.10 -4.33 -2.17
C ALA A 518 0.78 -2.99 -2.49
N LEU A 519 0.11 -1.85 -2.27
CA LEU A 519 0.70 -0.52 -2.43
C LEU A 519 1.89 -0.31 -1.48
N SER A 520 1.75 -0.73 -0.22
CA SER A 520 2.81 -0.67 0.78
C SER A 520 4.05 -1.46 0.33
N LEU A 521 3.87 -2.70 -0.13
CA LEU A 521 4.96 -3.56 -0.61
C LEU A 521 5.60 -3.04 -1.92
N GLN A 522 4.81 -2.52 -2.85
CA GLN A 522 5.31 -2.06 -4.15
C GLN A 522 6.09 -0.75 -4.06
N SER A 523 5.70 0.13 -3.16
CA SER A 523 6.24 1.49 -3.04
C SER A 523 7.14 1.68 -1.81
N ASP A 524 7.42 0.60 -1.07
CA ASP A 524 8.13 0.64 0.23
C ASP A 524 7.54 1.71 1.17
N ALA A 525 6.21 1.81 1.16
CA ALA A 525 5.45 2.80 1.90
C ALA A 525 4.81 2.14 3.13
N PRO A 526 4.55 2.87 4.23
CA PRO A 526 3.81 2.35 5.37
C PRO A 526 2.44 1.82 4.96
N HIS A 527 1.99 0.75 5.63
CA HIS A 527 0.66 0.21 5.39
C HIS A 527 -0.41 1.29 5.62
N GLY A 528 -1.34 1.40 4.67
CA GLY A 528 -2.43 2.37 4.72
C GLY A 528 -2.14 3.74 4.11
N LEU A 529 -0.88 4.09 3.82
CA LEU A 529 -0.60 5.35 3.13
C LEU A 529 -1.06 5.28 1.66
N GLY A 530 -2.16 5.94 1.32
CA GLY A 530 -2.69 5.96 -0.04
C GLY A 530 -4.18 6.22 -0.15
N CYS A 531 -4.71 6.03 -1.36
CA CYS A 531 -6.14 6.09 -1.67
C CYS A 531 -6.53 4.97 -2.62
N VAL A 532 -7.58 4.23 -2.29
CA VAL A 532 -8.14 3.15 -3.12
C VAL A 532 -9.57 3.49 -3.50
N SER A 533 -9.91 3.54 -4.78
CA SER A 533 -11.29 3.80 -5.24
C SER A 533 -11.98 2.53 -5.72
N PHE A 534 -13.31 2.50 -5.68
CA PHE A 534 -14.10 1.45 -6.32
C PHE A 534 -14.14 1.62 -7.85
N THR A 535 -14.53 0.56 -8.56
CA THR A 535 -14.90 0.63 -9.97
C THR A 535 -16.38 1.03 -10.11
N ASP A 536 -16.65 2.25 -10.54
CA ASP A 536 -18.01 2.73 -10.76
C ASP A 536 -18.50 2.36 -12.16
N VAL A 537 -19.49 1.46 -12.22
CA VAL A 537 -20.06 1.03 -13.51
C VAL A 537 -21.00 2.06 -14.12
N THR A 538 -21.46 3.05 -13.34
CA THR A 538 -22.28 4.17 -13.83
C THR A 538 -21.39 5.24 -14.48
N PHE A 539 -20.16 5.44 -13.99
CA PHE A 539 -19.19 6.40 -14.52
C PHE A 539 -17.81 5.77 -14.80
N PRO A 540 -17.67 5.00 -15.90
CA PRO A 540 -16.42 4.36 -16.26
C PRO A 540 -15.26 5.36 -16.40
N GLY A 541 -14.09 5.00 -15.86
CA GLY A 541 -12.86 5.81 -15.96
C GLY A 541 -12.81 7.04 -15.04
N MET A 542 -13.73 7.18 -14.09
CA MET A 542 -13.64 8.17 -13.02
C MET A 542 -13.40 7.48 -11.66
N PRO A 543 -12.34 7.83 -10.91
CA PRO A 543 -12.18 7.34 -9.56
C PRO A 543 -13.24 8.02 -8.67
N THR A 544 -14.24 7.26 -8.26
CA THR A 544 -15.30 7.70 -7.34
C THR A 544 -15.31 6.84 -6.09
N PHE A 545 -15.86 7.38 -5.00
CA PHE A 545 -15.99 6.72 -3.69
C PHE A 545 -14.63 6.24 -3.14
N PRO A 546 -13.69 7.18 -2.87
CA PRO A 546 -12.38 6.81 -2.36
C PRO A 546 -12.49 6.18 -0.96
N VAL A 547 -11.57 5.26 -0.72
CA VAL A 547 -11.27 4.72 0.60
C VAL A 547 -9.87 5.15 0.99
N ILE A 548 -9.76 5.76 2.16
CA ILE A 548 -8.49 6.16 2.77
C ILE A 548 -8.29 5.38 4.06
N HIS A 549 -7.04 5.28 4.50
CA HIS A 549 -6.71 4.67 5.78
C HIS A 549 -6.58 5.73 6.88
N ARG A 550 -6.56 5.29 8.13
CA ARG A 550 -6.28 6.08 9.32
C ARG A 550 -5.02 6.94 9.22
N VAL A 551 -4.00 6.48 8.50
CA VAL A 551 -2.76 7.23 8.26
C VAL A 551 -3.04 8.58 7.59
N HIS A 552 -4.04 8.65 6.70
CA HIS A 552 -4.49 9.94 6.16
C HIS A 552 -4.98 10.86 7.28
N MET A 553 -5.86 10.35 8.14
CA MET A 553 -6.42 11.12 9.25
C MET A 553 -5.33 11.62 10.20
N GLU A 554 -4.26 10.84 10.40
CA GLU A 554 -3.10 11.24 11.20
C GLU A 554 -2.28 12.36 10.54
N ILE A 555 -2.12 12.34 9.21
CA ILE A 555 -1.45 13.41 8.45
C ILE A 555 -2.26 14.71 8.47
N PHE A 556 -3.59 14.59 8.45
CA PHE A 556 -4.52 15.71 8.27
C PHE A 556 -5.28 16.08 9.54
N ASP A 557 -4.77 15.71 10.72
CA ASP A 557 -5.31 16.13 12.01
C ASP A 557 -6.80 15.78 12.22
N GLY A 558 -7.24 14.65 11.68
CA GLY A 558 -8.62 14.18 11.75
C GLY A 558 -9.54 14.66 10.61
N GLU A 559 -9.00 15.40 9.64
CA GLU A 559 -9.74 15.86 8.46
C GLU A 559 -9.61 14.90 7.27
N VAL A 560 -10.75 14.53 6.66
CA VAL A 560 -10.79 13.66 5.47
C VAL A 560 -10.65 14.44 4.15
N VAL A 561 -11.13 15.68 4.11
CA VAL A 561 -11.01 16.56 2.94
C VAL A 561 -10.90 18.02 3.40
N PRO A 562 -10.24 18.91 2.64
CA PRO A 562 -10.10 20.32 3.00
C PRO A 562 -11.45 21.04 3.18
N GLU A 563 -11.48 22.01 4.09
CA GLU A 563 -12.69 22.78 4.42
C GLU A 563 -13.29 23.52 3.21
N VAL A 564 -12.43 23.97 2.30
CA VAL A 564 -12.80 24.72 1.08
C VAL A 564 -13.68 23.90 0.11
N LEU A 565 -13.68 22.56 0.22
CA LEU A 565 -14.56 21.70 -0.56
C LEU A 565 -15.94 21.64 0.07
N ILE A 566 -16.97 21.91 -0.74
CA ILE A 566 -18.37 22.01 -0.30
C ILE A 566 -19.12 20.71 -0.58
N ASN A 567 -19.27 20.32 -1.85
CA ASN A 567 -20.08 19.15 -2.21
C ASN A 567 -19.70 18.43 -3.49
N GLN A 568 -18.78 18.99 -4.28
CA GLN A 568 -18.10 18.29 -5.35
C GLN A 568 -16.60 18.23 -5.02
N ASP A 569 -15.87 17.50 -5.87
CA ASP A 569 -14.41 17.49 -5.91
C ASP A 569 -13.68 16.78 -4.75
N GLY A 570 -14.38 16.32 -3.69
CA GLY A 570 -13.78 15.52 -2.61
C GLY A 570 -13.15 14.21 -3.10
N ASP A 571 -13.91 13.43 -3.88
CA ASP A 571 -13.45 12.17 -4.49
C ASP A 571 -12.19 12.35 -5.35
N PRO A 572 -12.20 13.22 -6.39
CA PRO A 572 -11.01 13.42 -7.22
C PRO A 572 -9.86 14.09 -6.45
N TYR A 573 -10.13 14.92 -5.44
CA TYR A 573 -9.07 15.49 -4.60
C TYR A 573 -8.25 14.40 -3.91
N LEU A 574 -8.90 13.46 -3.21
CA LEU A 574 -8.22 12.39 -2.50
C LEU A 574 -7.43 11.48 -3.45
N PHE A 575 -8.02 11.14 -4.59
CA PHE A 575 -7.36 10.31 -5.58
C PHE A 575 -6.12 11.01 -6.17
N GLN A 576 -6.23 12.28 -6.55
CA GLN A 576 -5.13 13.05 -7.12
C GLN A 576 -4.04 13.32 -6.09
N LEU A 577 -4.37 13.61 -4.83
CA LEU A 577 -3.38 13.80 -3.77
C LEU A 577 -2.38 12.64 -3.69
N TYR A 578 -2.87 11.40 -3.58
CA TYR A 578 -2.01 10.22 -3.46
C TYR A 578 -1.43 9.74 -4.78
N ARG A 579 -2.05 10.09 -5.92
CA ARG A 579 -1.48 9.83 -7.26
C ARG A 579 -0.08 10.42 -7.38
N HIS A 580 0.14 11.64 -6.87
CA HIS A 580 1.43 12.33 -6.90
C HIS A 580 2.54 11.62 -6.08
N PHE A 581 2.20 10.58 -5.32
CA PHE A 581 3.17 9.72 -4.62
C PHE A 581 3.22 8.30 -5.20
N GLY A 582 2.43 8.00 -6.24
CA GLY A 582 2.25 6.64 -6.76
C GLY A 582 1.46 5.72 -5.83
N LEU A 583 0.63 6.31 -4.96
CA LEU A 583 -0.10 5.61 -3.89
C LEU A 583 -1.62 5.72 -4.05
N SER A 584 -2.11 5.95 -5.27
CA SER A 584 -3.53 5.84 -5.61
C SER A 584 -3.81 4.77 -6.65
N THR A 585 -4.94 4.09 -6.52
CA THR A 585 -5.33 2.99 -7.40
C THR A 585 -6.82 2.70 -7.31
N THR A 586 -7.32 1.85 -8.21
CA THR A 586 -8.72 1.41 -8.23
C THR A 586 -8.76 -0.11 -8.05
N VAL A 587 -9.78 -0.60 -7.34
CA VAL A 587 -10.02 -2.03 -7.15
C VAL A 587 -11.08 -2.54 -8.14
N PRO A 588 -11.01 -3.82 -8.54
CA PRO A 588 -11.99 -4.40 -9.47
C PRO A 588 -13.39 -4.56 -8.86
N VAL A 589 -13.56 -4.27 -7.57
CA VAL A 589 -14.86 -4.29 -6.90
C VAL A 589 -15.74 -3.19 -7.48
N ARG A 590 -16.91 -3.59 -7.95
CA ARG A 590 -17.86 -2.71 -8.63
C ARG A 590 -18.93 -2.19 -7.68
N LEU A 591 -19.33 -0.96 -7.95
CA LEU A 591 -20.53 -0.34 -7.40
C LEU A 591 -21.32 0.33 -8.51
N ARG A 592 -22.59 0.62 -8.24
CA ARG A 592 -23.48 1.36 -9.13
C ARG A 592 -24.15 2.50 -8.38
N ASN A 593 -24.19 3.68 -9.01
CA ASN A 593 -24.99 4.79 -8.53
C ASN A 593 -26.39 4.75 -9.16
N SER A 594 -27.42 4.66 -8.32
CA SER A 594 -28.83 4.45 -8.71
C SER A 594 -29.51 5.73 -9.22
N VAL A 595 -28.99 6.91 -8.88
CA VAL A 595 -29.69 8.21 -9.01
C VAL A 595 -28.88 9.22 -9.86
N GLY A 596 -27.59 9.00 -10.05
CA GLY A 596 -26.65 10.00 -10.55
C GLY A 596 -26.57 10.26 -12.07
N GLY A 597 -27.34 9.58 -12.93
CA GLY A 597 -27.10 9.62 -14.38
C GLY A 597 -27.86 10.67 -15.22
N SER A 598 -29.09 11.03 -14.85
CA SER A 598 -29.96 11.81 -15.76
C SER A 598 -31.14 12.56 -15.12
N ASN A 599 -31.35 12.46 -13.80
CA ASN A 599 -32.42 13.16 -13.08
C ASN A 599 -31.86 14.36 -12.28
N GLY A 600 -32.73 15.30 -11.90
CA GLY A 600 -32.37 16.53 -11.18
C GLY A 600 -31.54 16.24 -9.92
N ALA A 601 -30.38 16.92 -9.80
CA ALA A 601 -29.46 16.72 -8.70
C ALA A 601 -30.12 17.03 -7.34
N ARG A 602 -29.68 16.34 -6.28
CA ARG A 602 -30.19 16.47 -4.91
C ARG A 602 -30.06 17.89 -4.35
N TYR A 603 -29.06 18.62 -4.81
CA TYR A 603 -28.71 20.00 -4.46
C TYR A 603 -27.93 20.62 -5.64
N GLU A 604 -27.73 21.94 -5.60
CA GLU A 604 -26.89 22.64 -6.58
C GLU A 604 -25.43 22.15 -6.46
N LYS A 605 -24.83 21.80 -7.60
CA LYS A 605 -23.44 21.32 -7.65
C LYS A 605 -22.49 22.50 -7.55
N HIS A 606 -21.71 22.56 -6.49
CA HIS A 606 -20.67 23.57 -6.28
C HIS A 606 -19.30 22.96 -6.55
N HIS A 607 -18.77 23.22 -7.74
CA HIS A 607 -17.40 22.88 -8.10
C HIS A 607 -16.45 24.02 -7.71
N LEU A 608 -15.33 23.68 -7.08
CA LEU A 608 -14.28 24.65 -6.77
C LEU A 608 -13.27 24.67 -7.92
N SER A 609 -13.37 25.65 -8.82
CA SER A 609 -12.57 25.68 -10.06
C SER A 609 -11.04 25.62 -9.86
N ASN A 610 -10.54 25.96 -8.67
CA ASN A 610 -9.11 26.06 -8.38
C ASN A 610 -8.60 25.06 -7.32
N TRP A 611 -9.36 24.02 -6.93
CA TRP A 611 -8.89 23.07 -5.91
C TRP A 611 -7.58 22.35 -6.30
N THR A 612 -7.33 22.20 -7.61
CA THR A 612 -6.12 21.57 -8.18
C THR A 612 -4.84 22.43 -8.05
N PHE A 613 -4.93 23.64 -7.50
CA PHE A 613 -3.80 24.53 -7.24
C PHE A 613 -3.49 24.55 -5.74
N GLU A 614 -3.84 25.64 -5.04
CA GLU A 614 -3.42 25.86 -3.66
C GLU A 614 -3.89 24.75 -2.70
N PRO A 615 -5.15 24.27 -2.76
CA PRO A 615 -5.60 23.19 -1.86
C PRO A 615 -4.86 21.87 -2.08
N LEU A 616 -4.63 21.46 -3.34
CA LEU A 616 -3.88 20.24 -3.66
C LEU A 616 -2.40 20.35 -3.28
N GLU A 617 -1.75 21.49 -3.53
CA GLU A 617 -0.36 21.73 -3.10
C GLU A 617 -0.20 21.72 -1.58
N ALA A 618 -1.15 22.31 -0.84
CA ALA A 618 -1.17 22.23 0.61
C ALA A 618 -1.27 20.78 1.10
N GLY A 619 -2.14 19.97 0.48
CA GLY A 619 -2.26 18.55 0.75
C GLY A 619 -0.96 17.78 0.49
N LYS A 620 -0.35 17.99 -0.69
CA LYS A 620 0.94 17.35 -1.04
C LYS A 620 2.06 17.73 -0.07
N THR A 621 2.07 18.97 0.40
CA THR A 621 3.08 19.46 1.35
C THR A 621 2.95 18.75 2.69
N LYS A 622 1.73 18.62 3.25
CA LYS A 622 1.50 17.86 4.49
C LYS A 622 1.97 16.40 4.38
N VAL A 623 1.64 15.72 3.28
CA VAL A 623 2.09 14.32 3.06
C VAL A 623 3.61 14.24 2.97
N ARG A 624 4.28 15.20 2.30
CA ARG A 624 5.73 15.24 2.16
C ARG A 624 6.44 15.47 3.50
N GLU A 625 5.94 16.40 4.30
CA GLU A 625 6.46 16.70 5.65
C GLU A 625 6.34 15.48 6.54
N TRP A 626 5.16 14.85 6.58
CA TRP A 626 4.95 13.62 7.34
C TRP A 626 5.86 12.48 6.89
N ALA A 627 5.98 12.26 5.58
CA ALA A 627 6.82 11.19 5.00
C ALA A 627 8.31 11.39 5.31
N THR A 628 8.79 12.63 5.45
CA THR A 628 10.20 12.91 5.80
C THR A 628 10.59 12.29 7.15
N HIS A 629 9.65 12.23 8.10
CA HIS A 629 9.89 11.68 9.43
C HIS A 629 9.52 10.20 9.57
N HIS A 630 8.51 9.73 8.83
CA HIS A 630 7.92 8.39 9.02
C HIS A 630 8.20 7.40 7.88
N ALA A 631 8.47 7.90 6.68
CA ALA A 631 8.63 7.08 5.47
C ALA A 631 9.56 7.73 4.42
N PRO A 632 10.88 7.85 4.68
CA PRO A 632 11.80 8.58 3.79
C PRO A 632 11.94 8.01 2.37
N SER A 633 11.52 6.75 2.17
CA SER A 633 11.43 6.07 0.87
C SER A 633 10.36 6.71 -0.04
N VAL A 634 9.29 7.25 0.54
CA VAL A 634 8.15 7.82 -0.19
C VAL A 634 8.50 9.22 -0.70
N LYS A 635 8.55 9.37 -2.03
CA LYS A 635 8.88 10.64 -2.69
C LYS A 635 7.76 11.07 -3.62
N GLN A 636 7.50 12.38 -3.65
CA GLN A 636 6.60 12.97 -4.65
C GLN A 636 7.20 12.75 -6.06
N LYS A 637 6.36 12.27 -6.96
CA LYS A 637 6.66 12.06 -8.38
C LYS A 637 6.34 13.32 -9.17
N LEU A 638 7.06 13.52 -10.28
CA LEU A 638 6.72 14.58 -11.23
C LEU A 638 5.41 14.22 -11.93
N SER A 639 4.48 15.16 -12.00
CA SER A 639 3.22 14.96 -12.72
C SER A 639 3.22 15.66 -14.08
N LEU A 640 3.05 14.88 -15.14
CA LEU A 640 2.97 15.33 -16.54
C LEU A 640 1.77 14.66 -17.22
N ASP A 641 0.68 15.39 -17.40
CA ASP A 641 -0.49 14.90 -18.14
C ASP A 641 -0.36 15.20 -19.64
N VAL A 642 -0.92 14.33 -20.48
CA VAL A 642 -0.97 14.50 -21.94
C VAL A 642 -2.40 14.83 -22.34
N ILE A 643 -2.62 15.96 -23.01
CA ILE A 643 -3.94 16.36 -23.51
C ILE A 643 -3.94 16.24 -25.03
N VAL A 644 -4.94 15.52 -25.55
CA VAL A 644 -5.13 15.32 -26.99
C VAL A 644 -6.54 15.76 -27.39
N PRO A 645 -6.71 16.89 -28.09
CA PRO A 645 -7.98 17.19 -28.75
C PRO A 645 -8.12 16.29 -29.98
N SER A 646 -9.22 15.53 -30.08
CA SER A 646 -9.48 14.66 -31.24
C SER A 646 -10.78 14.99 -31.94
N TYR A 647 -10.71 15.26 -33.24
CA TYR A 647 -11.89 15.51 -34.06
C TYR A 647 -12.41 14.23 -34.74
N ARG A 648 -11.51 13.37 -35.21
CA ARG A 648 -11.87 12.18 -36.00
C ARG A 648 -11.98 10.91 -35.16
N VAL A 649 -11.29 10.85 -34.03
CA VAL A 649 -11.12 9.63 -33.21
C VAL A 649 -10.49 8.51 -34.06
N ASP A 650 -9.29 8.77 -34.56
CA ASP A 650 -8.49 7.77 -35.26
C ASP A 650 -7.82 6.85 -34.22
N LEU A 651 -8.31 5.61 -34.12
CA LEU A 651 -7.90 4.69 -33.07
C LEU A 651 -6.41 4.34 -33.14
N GLU A 652 -5.87 4.13 -34.35
CA GLU A 652 -4.47 3.74 -34.53
C GLU A 652 -3.51 4.85 -34.10
N ARG A 653 -3.84 6.10 -34.43
CA ARG A 653 -3.02 7.27 -34.04
C ARG A 653 -3.11 7.55 -32.55
N LEU A 654 -4.31 7.48 -31.99
CA LEU A 654 -4.51 7.66 -30.56
C LEU A 654 -3.81 6.57 -29.75
N GLU A 655 -3.81 5.31 -30.22
CA GLU A 655 -3.11 4.20 -29.56
C GLU A 655 -1.61 4.47 -29.41
N ARG A 656 -0.95 5.02 -30.44
CA ARG A 656 0.48 5.39 -30.36
C ARG A 656 0.77 6.43 -29.27
N ILE A 657 -0.13 7.40 -29.08
CA ILE A 657 0.00 8.38 -27.99
C ILE A 657 -0.27 7.71 -26.64
N LEU A 658 -1.31 6.88 -26.56
CA LEU A 658 -1.71 6.17 -25.35
C LEU A 658 -0.67 5.13 -24.89
N ASP A 659 0.17 4.64 -25.79
CA ASP A 659 1.24 3.68 -25.52
C ASP A 659 2.50 4.29 -24.90
N LEU A 660 2.63 5.62 -24.91
CA LEU A 660 3.76 6.31 -24.28
C LEU A 660 3.92 5.90 -22.80
N LYS A 661 5.15 5.60 -22.39
CA LYS A 661 5.46 5.15 -21.02
C LYS A 661 6.23 6.23 -20.25
N PRO A 662 5.74 6.67 -19.07
CA PRO A 662 6.51 7.53 -18.19
C PRO A 662 7.63 6.73 -17.50
N SER A 663 8.62 7.42 -16.94
CA SER A 663 9.61 6.80 -16.06
C SER A 663 8.99 6.43 -14.70
N SER A 664 9.71 5.66 -13.88
CA SER A 664 9.26 5.34 -12.52
C SER A 664 9.11 6.55 -11.58
N SER A 665 9.75 7.68 -11.91
CA SER A 665 9.69 8.95 -11.16
C SER A 665 8.68 9.96 -11.69
N CYS A 666 7.94 9.62 -12.75
CA CYS A 666 6.90 10.45 -13.34
C CYS A 666 5.55 9.72 -13.36
N ILE A 667 4.46 10.48 -13.21
CA ILE A 667 3.08 10.01 -13.37
C ILE A 667 2.42 10.78 -14.51
N THR A 668 1.61 10.07 -15.30
CA THR A 668 0.93 10.64 -16.47
C THR A 668 -0.52 10.19 -16.51
N MET A 669 -1.41 11.10 -16.90
CA MET A 669 -2.74 10.78 -17.39
C MET A 669 -2.87 11.27 -18.82
N PHE A 670 -3.53 10.48 -19.65
CA PHE A 670 -3.90 10.83 -21.01
C PHE A 670 -5.33 11.33 -21.01
N ILE A 671 -5.53 12.59 -21.36
CA ILE A 671 -6.83 13.25 -21.38
C ILE A 671 -7.21 13.47 -22.85
N ILE A 672 -8.08 12.61 -23.36
CA ILE A 672 -8.57 12.66 -24.74
C ILE A 672 -9.88 13.45 -24.76
N ILE A 673 -9.86 14.62 -25.39
CA ILE A 673 -11.05 15.46 -25.55
C ILE A 673 -11.59 15.26 -26.96
N ILE A 674 -12.70 14.52 -27.08
CA ILE A 674 -13.37 14.27 -28.35
C ILE A 674 -14.21 15.50 -28.69
N ASP A 675 -13.76 16.25 -29.69
CA ASP A 675 -14.39 17.49 -30.11
C ASP A 675 -15.66 17.23 -30.94
N ASN A 676 -15.66 16.18 -31.78
CA ASN A 676 -16.83 15.81 -32.56
C ASN A 676 -17.64 14.69 -31.88
N PRO A 677 -18.78 14.98 -31.23
CA PRO A 677 -19.62 13.96 -30.62
C PRO A 677 -20.23 12.96 -31.61
N LYS A 678 -20.13 13.23 -32.93
CA LYS A 678 -20.66 12.37 -33.98
C LYS A 678 -19.63 11.40 -34.55
N SER A 679 -18.41 11.32 -33.99
CA SER A 679 -17.44 10.33 -34.47
C SER A 679 -17.97 8.90 -34.24
N PRO A 680 -17.87 7.98 -35.22
CA PRO A 680 -18.39 6.63 -35.08
C PRO A 680 -17.57 5.74 -34.13
N TYR A 681 -16.33 6.13 -33.78
CA TYR A 681 -15.39 5.30 -33.03
C TYR A 681 -15.32 5.60 -31.52
N ILE A 682 -16.17 6.50 -31.02
CA ILE A 682 -16.16 6.93 -29.60
C ILE A 682 -16.34 5.73 -28.65
N HIS A 683 -17.40 4.93 -28.86
CA HIS A 683 -17.69 3.77 -28.02
C HIS A 683 -16.58 2.71 -28.06
N GLN A 684 -15.92 2.55 -29.22
CA GLN A 684 -14.81 1.62 -29.35
C GLN A 684 -13.59 2.12 -28.56
N LEU A 685 -13.26 3.41 -28.64
CA LEU A 685 -12.17 4.01 -27.86
C LEU A 685 -12.43 3.87 -26.34
N GLU A 686 -13.65 4.18 -25.90
CA GLU A 686 -14.07 4.04 -24.49
C GLU A 686 -13.95 2.58 -24.02
N HIS A 687 -14.44 1.63 -24.82
CA HIS A 687 -14.38 0.21 -24.48
C HIS A 687 -12.94 -0.31 -24.37
N LEU A 688 -12.08 0.02 -25.34
CA LEU A 688 -10.68 -0.40 -25.35
C LEU A 688 -9.91 0.14 -24.13
N ASN A 689 -10.26 1.33 -23.65
CA ASN A 689 -9.56 1.99 -22.54
C ASN A 689 -10.30 1.93 -21.19
N ALA A 690 -11.43 1.22 -21.10
CA ALA A 690 -12.25 1.19 -19.88
C ALA A 690 -11.49 0.67 -18.64
N HIS A 691 -10.47 -0.15 -18.84
CA HIS A 691 -9.62 -0.73 -17.79
C HIS A 691 -8.43 0.17 -17.40
N ARG A 692 -8.14 1.23 -18.18
CA ARG A 692 -6.98 2.10 -17.99
C ARG A 692 -7.33 3.31 -17.14
N MET A 693 -6.84 3.31 -15.90
CA MET A 693 -7.02 4.42 -14.96
C MET A 693 -6.25 5.68 -15.33
N ASP A 694 -5.21 5.53 -16.15
CA ASP A 694 -4.41 6.63 -16.66
C ASP A 694 -4.99 7.25 -17.95
N VAL A 695 -6.16 6.81 -18.42
CA VAL A 695 -6.82 7.34 -19.63
C VAL A 695 -8.19 7.92 -19.30
N ARG A 696 -8.40 9.17 -19.70
CA ARG A 696 -9.62 9.92 -19.45
C ARG A 696 -10.18 10.44 -20.76
N ILE A 697 -11.33 9.90 -21.17
CA ILE A 697 -12.01 10.30 -22.41
C ILE A 697 -13.17 11.23 -22.07
N ARG A 698 -13.29 12.35 -22.79
CA ARG A 698 -14.34 13.36 -22.59
C ARG A 698 -14.91 13.82 -23.92
N VAL A 699 -16.22 13.66 -24.10
CA VAL A 699 -16.91 14.06 -25.34
C VAL A 699 -17.53 15.45 -25.18
N ASN A 700 -17.26 16.36 -26.11
CA ASN A 700 -17.93 17.67 -26.17
C ASN A 700 -19.37 17.51 -26.65
N LYS A 701 -20.31 18.30 -26.10
CA LYS A 701 -21.73 18.27 -26.54
C LYS A 701 -21.91 18.70 -28.00
N THR A 702 -21.02 19.56 -28.48
CA THR A 702 -20.96 20.09 -29.84
C THR A 702 -19.51 20.21 -30.27
N ASN A 703 -19.26 20.33 -31.57
CA ASN A 703 -17.92 20.66 -32.09
C ASN A 703 -17.54 22.10 -31.71
N CYS A 704 -16.63 22.23 -30.74
CA CYS A 704 -16.18 23.49 -30.16
C CYS A 704 -14.81 23.94 -30.71
N GLY A 705 -14.08 23.06 -31.39
CA GLY A 705 -12.75 23.32 -31.95
C GLY A 705 -11.60 22.96 -31.00
N ALA A 706 -10.37 23.01 -31.55
CA ALA A 706 -9.15 22.63 -30.85
C ALA A 706 -8.87 23.51 -29.62
N SER A 707 -8.95 24.84 -29.72
CA SER A 707 -8.75 25.75 -28.58
C SER A 707 -9.67 25.44 -27.40
N ALA A 708 -10.97 25.30 -27.65
CA ALA A 708 -11.95 24.95 -26.63
C ALA A 708 -11.67 23.56 -26.02
N SER A 709 -11.25 22.61 -26.84
CA SER A 709 -10.92 21.25 -26.41
C SER A 709 -9.64 21.20 -25.56
N ARG A 710 -8.59 21.94 -25.93
CA ARG A 710 -7.36 22.10 -25.13
C ARG A 710 -7.67 22.79 -23.79
N ASN A 711 -8.48 23.85 -23.80
CA ASN A 711 -8.93 24.52 -22.57
C ASN A 711 -9.71 23.59 -21.65
N ARG A 712 -10.63 22.77 -22.20
CA ARG A 712 -11.33 21.75 -21.42
C ARG A 712 -10.35 20.74 -20.83
N GLY A 713 -9.38 20.28 -21.61
CA GLY A 713 -8.33 19.39 -21.11
C GLY A 713 -7.55 19.98 -19.94
N LEU A 714 -7.21 21.28 -19.98
CA LEU A 714 -6.52 21.96 -18.87
C LEU A 714 -7.34 21.96 -17.58
N THR A 715 -8.67 22.10 -17.69
CA THR A 715 -9.60 22.01 -16.55
C THR A 715 -9.68 20.58 -15.99
N GLU A 716 -9.53 19.56 -16.82
CA GLU A 716 -9.58 18.15 -16.41
C GLU A 716 -8.27 17.64 -15.80
N SER A 717 -7.14 18.33 -16.04
CA SER A 717 -5.82 17.99 -15.52
C SER A 717 -5.58 18.58 -14.13
N SER A 718 -4.88 17.83 -13.28
CA SER A 718 -4.36 18.27 -11.97
C SER A 718 -2.84 18.16 -11.89
N ALA A 719 -2.16 17.89 -13.01
CA ALA A 719 -0.71 17.75 -13.04
C ALA A 719 0.02 19.10 -12.93
N GLU A 720 1.28 19.03 -12.53
CA GLU A 720 2.19 20.18 -12.48
C GLU A 720 2.56 20.66 -13.88
N TRP A 721 2.62 19.73 -14.84
CA TRP A 721 2.94 19.98 -16.23
C TRP A 721 1.91 19.31 -17.14
N VAL A 722 1.70 19.92 -18.29
CA VAL A 722 0.78 19.43 -19.32
C VAL A 722 1.50 19.43 -20.66
N ALA A 723 1.44 18.31 -21.38
CA ALA A 723 1.86 18.20 -22.78
C ALA A 723 0.62 18.19 -23.68
N PHE A 724 0.54 19.14 -24.62
CA PHE A 724 -0.43 19.11 -25.70
C PHE A 724 0.17 18.39 -26.89
N LEU A 725 -0.53 17.35 -27.34
CA LEU A 725 -0.25 16.62 -28.57
C LEU A 725 -1.49 16.64 -29.46
N ASP A 726 -1.31 16.73 -30.77
CA ASP A 726 -2.42 16.63 -31.72
C ASP A 726 -2.80 15.16 -31.99
N ASP A 727 -4.02 14.89 -32.43
CA ASP A 727 -4.48 13.52 -32.70
C ASP A 727 -3.84 12.87 -33.95
N ASP A 728 -2.94 13.58 -34.63
CA ASP A 728 -2.24 13.16 -35.83
C ASP A 728 -0.70 13.20 -35.74
N VAL A 729 -0.14 13.30 -34.54
CA VAL A 729 1.30 13.13 -34.32
C VAL A 729 1.72 11.67 -34.14
N ASP A 730 2.98 11.38 -34.45
CA ASP A 730 3.64 10.11 -34.18
C ASP A 730 4.80 10.33 -33.20
N PRO A 731 4.53 10.32 -31.88
CA PRO A 731 5.54 10.64 -30.88
C PRO A 731 6.56 9.50 -30.74
N SER A 732 7.82 9.85 -30.48
CA SER A 732 8.84 8.85 -30.11
C SER A 732 8.39 8.07 -28.86
N PRO A 733 8.64 6.74 -28.77
CA PRO A 733 8.27 5.95 -27.59
C PRO A 733 8.82 6.50 -26.27
N ASP A 734 9.98 7.17 -26.30
CA ASP A 734 10.65 7.76 -25.14
C ASP A 734 10.22 9.22 -24.84
N TYR A 735 9.16 9.71 -25.48
CA TYR A 735 8.73 11.11 -25.39
C TYR A 735 8.57 11.60 -23.96
N LEU A 736 7.87 10.85 -23.10
CA LEU A 736 7.60 11.25 -21.72
C LEU A 736 8.88 11.25 -20.86
N VAL A 737 9.79 10.30 -21.09
CA VAL A 737 11.10 10.23 -20.41
C VAL A 737 11.96 11.43 -20.81
N ALA A 738 11.96 11.80 -22.08
CA ALA A 738 12.65 12.99 -22.55
C ALA A 738 12.03 14.26 -21.96
N ALA A 739 10.71 14.42 -22.01
CA ALA A 739 9.99 15.55 -21.43
C ALA A 739 10.32 15.75 -19.94
N GLU A 740 10.27 14.67 -19.15
CA GLU A 740 10.65 14.70 -17.73
C GLU A 740 12.09 15.21 -17.52
N LYS A 741 13.05 14.74 -18.33
CA LYS A 741 14.44 15.18 -18.22
C LYS A 741 14.57 16.69 -18.42
N TYR A 742 13.86 17.27 -19.39
CA TYR A 742 13.90 18.71 -19.65
C TYR A 742 13.21 19.51 -18.54
N ILE A 743 12.04 19.04 -18.09
CA ILE A 743 11.30 19.65 -16.97
C ILE A 743 12.19 19.70 -15.71
N ARG A 744 12.81 18.57 -15.34
CA ARG A 744 13.68 18.49 -14.17
C ARG A 744 14.94 19.33 -14.29
N GLY A 745 15.49 19.45 -15.51
CA GLY A 745 16.65 20.30 -15.76
C GLY A 745 16.33 21.79 -15.61
N ARG A 746 15.06 22.18 -15.79
CA ARG A 746 14.62 23.58 -15.83
C ARG A 746 13.22 23.74 -15.21
N PRO A 747 13.10 23.49 -13.89
CA PRO A 747 11.80 23.44 -13.20
C PRO A 747 11.08 24.78 -13.19
N ASP A 748 11.83 25.88 -13.36
CA ASP A 748 11.30 27.25 -13.33
C ASP A 748 10.82 27.77 -14.69
N ALA A 749 10.93 26.97 -15.75
CA ALA A 749 10.46 27.35 -17.09
C ALA A 749 8.94 27.50 -17.13
N ALA A 750 8.44 28.43 -17.96
CA ALA A 750 7.01 28.57 -18.21
C ALA A 750 6.42 27.40 -19.02
N GLY A 751 7.27 26.75 -19.82
CA GLY A 751 6.91 25.69 -20.75
C GLY A 751 8.03 25.43 -21.74
N PHE A 752 7.80 24.44 -22.60
CA PHE A 752 8.72 24.04 -23.64
C PHE A 752 8.00 23.87 -24.99
N ILE A 753 8.66 24.30 -26.05
CA ILE A 753 8.21 24.15 -27.44
C ILE A 753 9.04 23.03 -28.05
N GLY A 754 8.40 21.93 -28.40
CA GLY A 754 9.04 20.78 -29.00
C GLY A 754 9.08 20.85 -30.51
N ASN A 755 10.04 20.13 -31.10
CA ASN A 755 10.06 19.90 -32.54
C ASN A 755 8.88 19.02 -32.95
N ALA A 756 8.27 19.35 -34.08
CA ALA A 756 7.47 18.46 -34.89
C ALA A 756 8.17 18.33 -36.25
N PHE A 757 8.21 17.14 -36.84
CA PHE A 757 8.85 16.95 -38.14
C PHE A 757 7.79 16.62 -39.17
N PHE A 758 7.80 17.36 -40.29
CA PHE A 758 6.92 17.03 -41.40
C PHE A 758 7.36 15.69 -42.02
N PRO A 759 6.42 14.82 -42.43
CA PRO A 759 6.76 13.54 -43.03
C PRO A 759 7.74 13.68 -44.21
N VAL A 760 8.55 12.64 -44.42
CA VAL A 760 9.49 12.60 -45.54
C VAL A 760 8.72 12.78 -46.86
N ALA A 761 9.28 13.54 -47.80
CA ALA A 761 8.65 13.73 -49.10
C ALA A 761 8.59 12.39 -49.86
N HIS A 762 7.38 11.97 -50.24
CA HIS A 762 7.16 10.73 -51.00
C HIS A 762 6.62 10.99 -52.42
N ASN A 763 6.28 12.24 -52.73
CA ASN A 763 5.84 12.66 -54.05
C ASN A 763 6.24 14.12 -54.35
N ILE A 764 6.08 14.52 -55.62
CA ILE A 764 6.46 15.87 -56.10
C ILE A 764 5.79 16.98 -55.29
N PHE A 765 4.52 16.82 -54.92
CA PHE A 765 3.80 17.81 -54.13
C PHE A 765 4.43 17.98 -52.73
N THR A 766 4.67 16.89 -52.00
CA THR A 766 5.32 16.93 -50.68
C THR A 766 6.75 17.46 -50.76
N ALA A 767 7.50 17.14 -51.82
CA ALA A 767 8.83 17.70 -52.06
C ALA A 767 8.77 19.22 -52.31
N ALA A 768 7.79 19.70 -53.07
CA ALA A 768 7.57 21.12 -53.30
C ALA A 768 7.20 21.86 -52.00
N VAL A 769 6.41 21.25 -51.10
CA VAL A 769 6.10 21.80 -49.79
C VAL A 769 7.35 21.98 -48.92
N HIS A 770 8.25 20.97 -48.91
CA HIS A 770 9.55 21.08 -48.23
C HIS A 770 10.42 22.18 -48.84
N LEU A 771 10.52 22.23 -50.17
CA LEU A 771 11.33 23.23 -50.89
C LEU A 771 10.80 24.66 -50.75
N ALA A 772 9.49 24.85 -50.61
CA ALA A 772 8.87 26.15 -50.42
C ALA A 772 9.24 26.79 -49.06
N GLY A 773 9.89 26.05 -48.16
CA GLY A 773 10.32 26.54 -46.85
C GLY A 773 9.16 26.76 -45.87
N VAL A 774 7.94 26.37 -46.25
CA VAL A 774 6.74 26.46 -45.39
C VAL A 774 6.90 25.59 -44.15
N THR A 775 7.75 24.57 -44.18
CA THR A 775 8.01 23.69 -43.04
C THR A 775 8.95 24.30 -41.97
N TYR A 776 9.47 25.52 -42.19
CA TYR A 776 10.49 26.15 -41.35
C TYR A 776 10.14 26.27 -39.86
N PHE A 777 8.86 26.41 -39.52
CA PHE A 777 8.44 26.63 -38.13
C PHE A 777 8.30 25.33 -37.32
N TRP A 778 8.25 24.15 -37.96
CA TRP A 778 8.03 22.88 -37.25
C TRP A 778 9.26 22.41 -36.45
N ASP A 779 10.46 22.75 -36.90
CA ASP A 779 11.74 22.48 -36.23
C ASP A 779 12.34 23.73 -35.56
N ILE A 780 11.50 24.71 -35.20
CA ILE A 780 11.96 25.99 -34.64
C ILE A 780 12.77 25.82 -33.35
N ALA A 781 12.50 24.77 -32.56
CA ALA A 781 13.25 24.49 -31.34
C ALA A 781 14.71 24.08 -31.61
N ASN A 782 15.03 23.55 -32.80
CA ASN A 782 16.43 23.32 -33.21
C ASN A 782 17.16 24.60 -33.65
N LYS A 783 16.41 25.65 -33.97
CA LYS A 783 16.94 26.90 -34.54
C LYS A 783 17.14 27.98 -33.48
N ILE A 784 16.36 27.92 -32.40
CA ILE A 784 16.41 28.87 -31.28
C ILE A 784 16.63 28.05 -30.01
N SER A 785 17.85 28.04 -29.47
CA SER A 785 18.21 27.22 -28.30
C SER A 785 17.83 27.84 -26.96
N GLU A 786 17.61 29.17 -26.92
CA GLU A 786 17.32 29.93 -25.71
C GLU A 786 16.11 30.85 -25.92
N ASP A 787 15.14 30.82 -24.99
CA ASP A 787 13.95 31.68 -24.98
C ASP A 787 13.16 31.71 -26.31
N VAL A 788 12.51 30.59 -26.64
CA VAL A 788 11.68 30.45 -27.85
C VAL A 788 10.36 31.22 -27.64
N PRO A 789 10.14 32.37 -28.31
CA PRO A 789 9.00 33.27 -28.04
C PRO A 789 7.64 32.69 -28.45
N TRP A 790 7.63 31.81 -29.44
CA TRP A 790 6.45 31.23 -30.05
C TRP A 790 6.85 29.99 -30.84
N GLY A 791 5.87 29.11 -31.08
CA GLY A 791 6.01 27.95 -31.95
C GLY A 791 4.66 27.55 -32.48
N VAL A 792 4.61 27.17 -33.76
CA VAL A 792 3.47 26.43 -34.31
C VAL A 792 3.84 24.97 -34.21
N THR A 793 3.36 24.29 -33.18
CA THR A 793 3.80 22.94 -32.87
C THR A 793 2.68 22.11 -32.30
N ALA A 794 2.62 20.85 -32.77
CA ALA A 794 1.78 19.82 -32.18
C ALA A 794 2.42 19.19 -30.92
N ASN A 795 3.46 19.82 -30.36
CA ASN A 795 4.23 19.35 -29.21
C ASN A 795 4.57 20.53 -28.28
N LEU A 796 3.60 20.90 -27.45
CA LEU A 796 3.70 22.04 -26.52
C LEU A 796 3.59 21.54 -25.08
N ILE A 797 4.64 21.75 -24.28
CA ILE A 797 4.63 21.43 -22.85
C ILE A 797 4.49 22.73 -22.05
N VAL A 798 3.64 22.76 -21.04
CA VAL A 798 3.37 23.97 -20.25
C VAL A 798 3.38 23.66 -18.76
N ARG A 799 3.92 24.60 -17.97
CA ARG A 799 3.84 24.53 -16.51
C ARG A 799 2.46 24.96 -16.07
N ARG A 800 1.75 24.12 -15.31
CA ARG A 800 0.36 24.34 -14.89
C ARG A 800 0.24 24.67 -13.39
N ASN A 801 1.14 24.21 -12.53
CA ASN A 801 0.99 24.42 -11.07
C ASN A 801 1.13 25.88 -10.59
N ILE A 802 1.35 26.84 -11.49
CA ILE A 802 1.29 28.27 -11.19
C ILE A 802 0.04 28.83 -11.83
N ARG A 803 -0.77 29.53 -11.04
CA ARG A 803 -1.99 30.18 -11.52
C ARG A 803 -1.65 31.44 -12.31
N ASP A 804 -1.82 31.36 -13.62
CA ASP A 804 -1.60 32.48 -14.54
C ASP A 804 -2.80 32.81 -15.43
N ASP A 805 -3.91 32.08 -15.28
CA ASP A 805 -5.17 32.24 -16.01
C ASP A 805 -5.04 32.24 -17.56
N VAL A 806 -3.92 31.71 -18.10
CA VAL A 806 -3.66 31.68 -19.53
C VAL A 806 -4.44 30.55 -20.20
N THR A 807 -5.23 30.90 -21.22
CA THR A 807 -6.07 29.98 -22.01
C THR A 807 -5.88 30.17 -23.51
N PHE A 808 -6.19 29.14 -24.30
CA PHE A 808 -6.21 29.23 -25.76
C PHE A 808 -7.37 30.11 -26.21
N ASP A 809 -7.09 31.07 -27.09
CA ASP A 809 -8.10 31.97 -27.59
C ASP A 809 -9.09 31.24 -28.51
N LEU A 810 -10.37 31.49 -28.30
CA LEU A 810 -11.46 30.89 -29.07
C LEU A 810 -11.68 31.59 -30.41
N ILE A 811 -11.03 32.74 -30.65
CA ILE A 811 -11.11 33.46 -31.92
C ILE A 811 -10.41 32.71 -33.08
N PHE A 812 -9.44 31.85 -32.77
CA PHE A 812 -8.71 31.12 -33.80
C PHE A 812 -9.58 30.02 -34.43
N PRO A 813 -9.58 29.90 -35.76
CA PRO A 813 -10.41 28.94 -36.46
C PRO A 813 -9.94 27.50 -36.19
N LYS A 814 -10.85 26.54 -36.38
CA LYS A 814 -10.69 25.12 -36.00
C LYS A 814 -9.57 24.34 -36.72
N THR A 815 -8.72 25.00 -37.53
CA THR A 815 -7.84 24.32 -38.50
C THR A 815 -6.46 24.99 -38.70
N GLY A 816 -5.99 25.89 -37.82
CA GLY A 816 -4.66 26.49 -38.04
C GLY A 816 -3.99 26.98 -36.78
N GLY A 817 -2.72 26.59 -36.60
CA GLY A 817 -1.88 26.74 -35.39
C GLY A 817 -1.52 28.16 -34.91
N GLY A 818 -2.37 29.15 -35.20
CA GLY A 818 -2.23 30.50 -34.65
C GLY A 818 -2.56 30.56 -33.16
N GLU A 819 -3.37 29.63 -32.66
CA GLU A 819 -3.70 29.49 -31.24
C GLU A 819 -2.50 29.11 -30.39
N ASP A 820 -1.58 28.30 -30.91
CA ASP A 820 -0.36 27.90 -30.16
C ASP A 820 0.61 29.08 -30.01
N ILE A 821 0.74 29.90 -31.06
CA ILE A 821 1.53 31.13 -31.02
C ILE A 821 0.96 32.09 -29.96
N ASP A 822 -0.34 32.35 -30.02
CA ASP A 822 -0.99 33.26 -29.08
C ASP A 822 -0.88 32.75 -27.64
N TYR A 823 -1.11 31.45 -27.42
CA TYR A 823 -0.94 30.83 -26.12
C TYR A 823 0.50 30.98 -25.60
N CYS A 824 1.51 30.65 -26.41
CA CYS A 824 2.92 30.79 -26.03
C CYS A 824 3.26 32.24 -25.65
N ARG A 825 2.76 33.22 -26.40
CA ARG A 825 2.97 34.64 -26.11
C ARG A 825 2.30 35.07 -24.81
N LYS A 826 1.06 34.67 -24.58
CA LYS A 826 0.32 34.95 -23.32
C LYS A 826 1.02 34.28 -22.13
N LYS A 827 1.44 33.02 -22.26
CA LYS A 827 2.16 32.27 -21.23
C LYS A 827 3.51 32.90 -20.88
N ARG A 828 4.29 33.27 -21.89
CA ARG A 828 5.54 34.02 -21.72
C ARG A 828 5.29 35.35 -21.01
N GLY A 829 4.29 36.12 -21.45
CA GLY A 829 3.92 37.39 -20.83
C GLY A 829 3.56 37.25 -19.35
N ALA A 830 2.73 36.26 -19.01
CA ALA A 830 2.36 35.97 -17.62
C ALA A 830 3.57 35.53 -16.78
N SER A 831 4.47 34.71 -17.34
CA SER A 831 5.68 34.27 -16.65
C SER A 831 6.64 35.42 -16.30
N LEU A 832 6.71 36.46 -17.16
CA LEU A 832 7.54 37.65 -16.92
C LEU A 832 6.93 38.61 -15.90
N ALA A 833 5.61 38.58 -15.74
CA ALA A 833 4.87 39.47 -14.84
C ALA A 833 4.65 38.88 -13.44
N GLY A 834 4.68 37.55 -13.29
CA GLY A 834 4.32 36.84 -12.07
C GLY A 834 5.51 36.44 -11.16
N PRO A 835 5.32 36.37 -9.84
CA PRO A 835 6.31 35.77 -8.93
C PRO A 835 6.39 34.24 -9.15
N GLY A 836 7.60 33.65 -9.06
CA GLY A 836 7.78 32.19 -9.09
C GLY A 836 8.24 31.58 -10.42
N PHE A 837 8.49 32.41 -11.44
CA PHE A 837 9.19 32.02 -12.67
C PHE A 837 10.65 32.46 -12.60
N GLY A 838 11.57 31.62 -13.04
CA GLY A 838 13.01 31.95 -13.10
C GLY A 838 13.29 32.96 -14.23
N PRO A 839 14.55 33.43 -14.40
CA PRO A 839 14.92 34.38 -15.46
C PRO A 839 14.76 33.83 -16.88
N HIS A 840 14.40 32.55 -17.03
CA HIS A 840 14.29 31.87 -18.32
C HIS A 840 12.82 31.61 -18.71
N GLN A 841 12.47 32.22 -19.84
CA GLN A 841 11.19 32.21 -20.55
C GLN A 841 10.98 30.89 -21.32
N MET A 842 9.83 30.69 -22.02
CA MET A 842 9.51 29.48 -22.82
C MET A 842 10.74 28.92 -23.57
N GLN A 843 11.00 27.62 -23.52
CA GLN A 843 12.29 27.05 -23.98
C GLN A 843 12.16 26.01 -25.09
N ALA A 844 13.27 25.74 -25.78
CA ALA A 844 13.34 24.67 -26.77
C ALA A 844 13.37 23.27 -26.11
N LEU A 845 12.55 22.36 -26.64
CA LEU A 845 12.54 20.94 -26.35
C LEU A 845 13.01 20.14 -27.58
N CYS A 846 14.32 19.89 -27.67
CA CYS A 846 14.90 19.09 -28.75
C CYS A 846 14.94 17.60 -28.37
N ILE A 847 13.83 16.87 -28.57
CA ILE A 847 13.82 15.40 -28.45
C ILE A 847 14.47 14.82 -29.70
N LEU A 848 15.81 14.74 -29.73
CA LEU A 848 16.50 13.92 -30.71
C LEU A 848 16.46 12.47 -30.18
N GLY A 849 15.74 11.60 -30.88
CA GLY A 849 15.72 10.16 -30.61
C GLY A 849 17.14 9.62 -30.53
N GLY A 850 17.38 8.72 -29.57
CA GLY A 850 18.70 8.20 -29.25
C GLY A 850 19.44 7.67 -30.48
N THR A 851 20.57 8.27 -30.77
CA THR A 851 21.84 7.56 -30.97
C THR A 851 22.95 8.59 -30.90
N THR A 852 23.89 8.35 -30.00
CA THR A 852 25.22 8.94 -30.03
C THR A 852 25.90 8.47 -31.32
N VAL A 853 25.63 9.11 -32.45
CA VAL A 853 26.49 9.00 -33.62
C VAL A 853 27.44 10.19 -33.58
N ALA A 854 28.61 9.95 -33.00
CA ALA A 854 29.79 10.69 -33.36
C ALA A 854 30.03 10.47 -34.86
N ALA A 855 29.38 11.27 -35.70
CA ALA A 855 29.71 11.34 -37.11
C ALA A 855 31.05 12.09 -37.19
N ARG A 856 32.13 11.31 -37.32
CA ARG A 856 33.39 11.77 -37.89
C ARG A 856 33.08 12.43 -39.23
N ILE A 857 32.91 13.75 -39.25
CA ILE A 857 33.18 14.53 -40.44
C ILE A 857 34.70 14.62 -40.49
N GLY A 858 35.27 13.84 -41.41
CA GLY A 858 36.68 13.89 -41.71
C GLY A 858 37.10 15.29 -42.13
N GLY A 859 38.23 15.72 -41.56
CA GLY A 859 39.13 16.69 -42.16
C GLY A 859 38.62 18.13 -42.23
N PHE A 860 38.89 18.91 -41.20
CA PHE A 860 39.76 20.10 -41.32
C PHE A 860 40.18 20.52 -39.92
N THR A 861 41.45 20.31 -39.61
CA THR A 861 42.13 20.87 -38.45
C THR A 861 42.40 22.36 -38.71
N CYS A 862 41.96 23.24 -37.81
CA CYS A 862 42.74 24.43 -37.50
C CYS A 862 42.54 24.81 -36.04
N GLY A 863 43.66 24.94 -35.33
CA GLY A 863 43.72 25.05 -33.88
C GLY A 863 43.54 26.47 -33.33
N ARG A 864 43.31 26.47 -32.01
CA ARG A 864 43.82 27.39 -30.99
C ARG A 864 43.66 28.91 -31.20
N THR A 865 42.88 29.48 -30.27
CA THR A 865 43.17 30.69 -29.45
C THR A 865 43.75 31.93 -30.14
N ALA A 866 43.00 33.03 -30.14
CA ALA A 866 43.46 34.30 -29.56
C ALA A 866 42.37 35.38 -29.61
N THR A 867 42.20 36.06 -28.49
CA THR A 867 41.40 37.26 -28.28
C THR A 867 42.26 38.51 -28.51
N VAL A 868 41.64 39.58 -29.03
CA VAL A 868 41.88 41.02 -28.77
C VAL A 868 42.92 41.83 -29.60
N HIS A 869 42.40 42.97 -30.12
CA HIS A 869 43.00 44.27 -30.54
C HIS A 869 43.90 44.38 -31.80
N SER A 870 43.49 45.20 -32.78
CA SER A 870 43.85 46.64 -32.80
C SER A 870 43.19 47.40 -33.97
N LEU A 871 42.73 48.62 -33.66
CA LEU A 871 42.37 49.69 -34.59
C LEU A 871 43.65 50.35 -35.13
N LYS A 872 43.66 50.73 -36.42
CA LYS A 872 44.02 52.08 -36.92
C LYS A 872 44.21 52.09 -38.45
N SER A 873 43.32 52.74 -39.19
CA SER A 873 43.60 53.94 -40.01
C SER A 873 42.49 54.21 -41.04
N ILE A 874 41.90 55.41 -40.94
CA ILE A 874 40.96 56.10 -41.84
C ILE A 874 41.64 57.47 -42.07
N PRO A 875 41.75 58.06 -43.29
CA PRO A 875 40.69 58.90 -43.94
C PRO A 875 40.69 58.86 -45.50
N ASN A 876 39.74 59.33 -46.32
CA ASN A 876 38.62 60.28 -46.21
C ASN A 876 37.65 60.16 -47.42
N TYR A 877 36.34 60.28 -47.14
CA TYR A 877 35.27 61.07 -47.82
C TYR A 877 35.08 61.11 -49.37
N LEU A 878 33.92 60.62 -49.85
CA LEU A 878 32.74 61.43 -50.26
C LEU A 878 31.60 60.53 -50.82
N GLY A 879 30.36 60.76 -50.37
CA GLY A 879 29.13 60.38 -51.09
C GLY A 879 28.16 59.45 -50.35
N ALA A 880 27.04 60.00 -49.87
CA ALA A 880 26.03 59.33 -49.07
C ALA A 880 24.97 58.54 -49.87
N THR A 881 24.27 57.66 -49.14
CA THR A 881 22.93 57.05 -49.35
C THR A 881 22.76 55.84 -50.29
N ARG A 882 22.57 54.64 -49.70
CA ARG A 882 21.36 53.77 -49.79
C ARG A 882 21.56 52.42 -49.08
N LEU A 883 20.71 52.14 -48.07
CA LEU A 883 20.47 50.82 -47.46
C LEU A 883 19.62 49.95 -48.40
N PRO A 884 19.81 48.62 -48.50
CA PRO A 884 18.82 47.75 -49.10
C PRO A 884 17.85 47.23 -48.03
N ILE A 885 16.62 47.75 -48.14
CA ILE A 885 15.39 47.23 -47.56
C ILE A 885 15.06 45.91 -48.29
N VAL A 886 15.41 44.75 -47.74
CA VAL A 886 14.86 43.44 -48.16
C VAL A 886 14.81 42.50 -46.96
N GLN A 887 13.85 42.72 -46.06
CA GLN A 887 13.42 41.69 -45.09
C GLN A 887 12.00 41.92 -44.55
N SER A 888 11.37 43.07 -44.82
CA SER A 888 9.98 43.36 -44.45
C SER A 888 8.93 42.93 -45.49
N SER A 889 9.31 42.64 -46.74
CA SER A 889 8.38 42.40 -47.84
C SER A 889 7.95 40.93 -48.02
N LEU A 890 8.74 39.94 -47.56
CA LEU A 890 8.36 38.53 -47.62
C LEU A 890 7.38 38.12 -46.51
N VAL A 891 7.47 38.77 -45.34
CA VAL A 891 6.52 38.56 -44.23
C VAL A 891 5.16 39.19 -44.56
N SER A 892 5.13 40.32 -45.28
CA SER A 892 3.88 40.98 -45.68
C SER A 892 3.13 40.27 -46.82
N VAL A 893 3.85 39.68 -47.79
CA VAL A 893 3.24 38.93 -48.90
C VAL A 893 2.68 37.57 -48.46
N CYS A 894 3.32 36.90 -47.50
CA CYS A 894 2.78 35.66 -46.92
C CYS A 894 1.62 35.91 -45.94
N LEU A 895 1.64 37.02 -45.19
CA LEU A 895 0.53 37.40 -44.29
C LEU A 895 -0.75 37.83 -45.04
N GLN A 896 -0.64 38.51 -46.19
CA GLN A 896 -1.81 38.88 -46.99
C GLN A 896 -2.44 37.70 -47.74
N TYR A 897 -1.66 36.71 -48.17
CA TYR A 897 -2.20 35.53 -48.86
C TYR A 897 -2.89 34.53 -47.92
N PHE A 898 -2.54 34.49 -46.64
CA PHE A 898 -3.16 33.59 -45.66
C PHE A 898 -4.41 34.17 -44.97
N TRP A 899 -4.63 35.50 -45.02
CA TRP A 899 -5.77 36.16 -44.34
C TRP A 899 -6.83 36.77 -45.26
N GLY A 900 -6.75 36.54 -46.59
CA GLY A 900 -7.66 37.18 -47.54
C GLY A 900 -8.20 36.27 -48.64
N ARG A 901 -9.16 35.39 -48.31
CA ARG A 901 -10.35 34.98 -49.11
C ARG A 901 -10.77 33.53 -48.81
N LEU A 902 -11.84 33.39 -48.03
CA LEU A 902 -12.75 32.25 -48.11
C LEU A 902 -14.19 32.74 -47.92
N LEU A 903 -14.63 33.55 -48.89
CA LEU A 903 -16.03 33.68 -49.24
C LEU A 903 -16.16 33.27 -50.71
N ALA A 904 -16.81 32.13 -50.91
CA ALA A 904 -17.47 31.61 -52.11
C ALA A 904 -16.79 31.85 -53.48
N THR A 905 -16.26 30.78 -54.09
CA THR A 905 -16.64 30.23 -55.43
C THR A 905 -15.53 29.34 -56.02
N ARG A 906 -15.93 28.17 -56.57
CA ARG A 906 -15.18 27.40 -57.60
C ARG A 906 -15.10 28.24 -58.89
N PRO A 907 -14.17 28.02 -59.87
CA PRO A 907 -13.24 26.88 -60.03
C PRO A 907 -11.77 27.28 -60.37
N PHE A 908 -10.81 26.45 -59.97
CA PHE A 908 -9.46 26.37 -60.55
C PHE A 908 -9.37 25.06 -61.34
N PHE A 909 -9.82 25.10 -62.59
CA PHE A 909 -9.72 23.97 -63.53
C PHE A 909 -9.59 24.48 -64.98
N ASP A 910 -8.91 25.61 -65.22
CA ASP A 910 -8.74 26.18 -66.56
C ASP A 910 -7.41 26.92 -66.80
N LEU A 911 -6.35 26.62 -66.03
CA LEU A 911 -5.01 27.19 -66.28
C LEU A 911 -3.92 26.12 -66.42
N ALA A 912 -4.24 25.05 -67.16
CA ALA A 912 -3.28 24.01 -67.56
C ALA A 912 -3.11 23.90 -69.09
N LEU A 913 -3.63 24.86 -69.87
CA LEU A 913 -3.60 24.81 -71.34
C LEU A 913 -3.27 26.17 -71.96
N SER A 914 -2.13 26.76 -71.61
CA SER A 914 -1.45 27.71 -72.50
C SER A 914 -0.13 28.14 -71.87
N LEU A 915 0.97 27.50 -72.25
CA LEU A 915 2.21 28.13 -72.71
C LEU A 915 3.24 27.02 -73.02
N PRO A 916 3.77 26.97 -74.26
CA PRO A 916 4.81 26.04 -74.67
C PRO A 916 6.17 26.51 -74.14
N TRP A 917 7.24 25.74 -74.38
CA TRP A 917 8.65 25.93 -73.97
C TRP A 917 9.10 25.14 -72.74
N LEU A 918 9.02 23.81 -72.88
CA LEU A 918 9.89 22.86 -72.19
C LEU A 918 10.86 22.29 -73.25
N HIS A 919 12.04 22.89 -73.33
CA HIS A 919 13.19 22.28 -74.01
C HIS A 919 14.45 22.59 -73.20
N TRP A 920 15.12 21.50 -72.80
CA TRP A 920 16.51 21.33 -72.37
C TRP A 920 16.85 21.29 -70.86
N ALA A 921 17.32 20.08 -70.51
CA ALA A 921 18.20 19.61 -69.43
C ALA A 921 17.68 19.62 -67.99
#